data_AF-A0A418AJ75-F1
#
_entry.id   AF-A0A418AJ75-F1
#
_cell.length_a   1.000
_cell.length_b   1.000
_cell.length_c   1.000
_cell.angle_alpha   90.00
_cell.angle_beta   90.00
_cell.angle_gamma   90.00
#
_symmetry.space_group_name_H-M   'P 1'
#
loop_
_entity.id
_entity.type
_entity.pdbx_description
1 polymer ?
#
loop_
_entity_poly.entity_id
_entity_poly.type
_entity_poly.pdbx_seq_one_letter_code
_entity_poly.pdbx_strand_id
1 'polypeptide(L)'
;MDPNIYTWRGLHFLPQHTGMAPRIVAVQSAARPGQSVDLVEMIQPPTLALARAKHVISALYFALTAMVYVSSTSEEQHSVHVYAPGAMIGINLLLTLLHLYGFGRTYGYFTCLRLHIMMARPGYRRRWRLPKAVELPLIHTIDVVCQSYQAYRMSLHMVNRIQAFVFTVTMSLYCLVTPWFLMARHGYVRQSAVLIVNSFLGFFLSVAFPMCTFLIPIIRLLLVRRLQKHDKYVTETLLLGRHMVVSSLGDLISKTTIQLSSYIALRRLVESVDPVKSVASTAMSTKELRRPSGWNRIRVYVRTPRRLLVVYVAANVAWGVALIALTTAATFFRTECPLATCALDVAPWFDLTCHCAYVEINCATTGEIAGDTIDHLLDAHVIGTSVFFLDIRRCPLPHGIAMTTLTPFHQLHAIFIYFSNMTDWPMDDITFPSTMTALHIRGSQLRTLPPVLSNLPPSLVYLRVQDSPIDALPDVFLDAWMARLSSLTLAMLHLTSLSPRLTSMAHIALLDFRGNNISTLPRQWTATDGNETTSIEPLFLASVDLSANSIVDGPWALVNENRVSLELSSNPISSIHATTAAETLETRLVVVDDTPYCRSSDAGSYCQVKCARLCLATMIGDFRCDYECYNPSCDFDGGDCDGFGFD
;
A
#
# COMPACT_ATOMS: atom_id res chain seq x y z
N MET A 1 -60.86 5.30 -78.15
CA MET A 1 -60.14 4.54 -77.13
C MET A 1 -60.39 5.27 -75.82
N ASP A 2 -61.49 5.09 -75.08
CA ASP A 2 -62.16 3.86 -74.65
C ASP A 2 -61.17 2.79 -74.15
N PRO A 3 -61.37 2.16 -72.97
CA PRO A 3 -62.66 2.05 -72.26
C PRO A 3 -62.65 2.33 -70.74
N ASN A 4 -63.81 2.85 -70.32
CA ASN A 4 -64.65 2.36 -69.23
C ASN A 4 -64.28 2.50 -67.74
N ILE A 5 -65.18 2.78 -66.77
CA ILE A 5 -66.54 3.35 -66.66
C ILE A 5 -67.12 2.90 -65.27
N TYR A 6 -68.07 3.69 -64.72
CA TYR A 6 -69.04 3.46 -63.61
C TYR A 6 -68.50 3.35 -62.16
N THR A 7 -68.68 4.36 -61.28
CA THR A 7 -69.89 4.82 -60.54
C THR A 7 -70.63 3.72 -59.76
N TRP A 8 -70.90 3.91 -58.46
CA TRP A 8 -72.24 3.76 -57.86
C TRP A 8 -72.34 4.41 -56.46
N ARG A 9 -73.50 5.06 -56.24
CA ARG A 9 -74.02 5.73 -55.03
C ARG A 9 -74.66 4.72 -54.04
N GLY A 10 -74.90 5.20 -52.81
CA GLY A 10 -76.11 4.88 -52.02
C GLY A 10 -75.85 4.15 -50.70
N LEU A 11 -75.90 4.83 -49.54
CA LEU A 11 -77.07 4.93 -48.63
C LEU A 11 -77.58 3.58 -48.11
N HIS A 12 -77.43 3.32 -46.80
CA HIS A 12 -78.55 2.94 -45.92
C HIS A 12 -78.18 2.97 -44.43
N PHE A 13 -79.21 3.24 -43.64
CA PHE A 13 -79.29 3.57 -42.22
C PHE A 13 -78.86 2.44 -41.25
N LEU A 14 -78.38 2.87 -40.08
CA LEU A 14 -78.29 2.19 -38.76
C LEU A 14 -79.61 1.49 -38.34
N PRO A 15 -79.66 0.51 -37.38
CA PRO A 15 -78.96 0.61 -36.08
C PRO A 15 -78.50 -0.67 -35.33
N GLN A 16 -77.62 -0.40 -34.35
CA GLN A 16 -77.53 -0.95 -32.98
C GLN A 16 -76.84 -2.31 -32.65
N HIS A 17 -75.94 -2.18 -31.64
CA HIS A 17 -75.48 -3.17 -30.63
C HIS A 17 -74.56 -4.30 -31.15
N THR A 18 -73.40 -4.68 -30.57
CA THR A 18 -72.77 -4.55 -29.24
C THR A 18 -71.23 -4.63 -29.40
N GLY A 19 -70.46 -4.29 -28.35
CA GLY A 19 -69.02 -4.02 -28.40
C GLY A 19 -68.09 -5.14 -28.86
N MET A 20 -66.95 -4.74 -29.45
CA MET A 20 -65.77 -5.59 -29.62
C MET A 20 -64.47 -4.80 -29.37
N ALA A 21 -63.54 -5.50 -28.71
CA ALA A 21 -62.26 -5.07 -28.17
C ALA A 21 -61.29 -4.42 -29.18
N PRO A 22 -60.29 -3.64 -28.71
CA PRO A 22 -59.22 -3.15 -29.57
C PRO A 22 -58.38 -4.32 -30.12
N ARG A 23 -58.31 -4.42 -31.45
CA ARG A 23 -57.36 -5.28 -32.18
C ARG A 23 -55.93 -4.96 -31.74
N ILE A 24 -55.34 -5.84 -30.94
CA ILE A 24 -53.90 -5.87 -30.73
C ILE A 24 -53.27 -6.41 -32.03
N VAL A 25 -52.69 -5.52 -32.83
CA VAL A 25 -51.76 -5.92 -33.89
C VAL A 25 -50.49 -6.42 -33.19
N ALA A 26 -50.41 -7.73 -33.00
CA ALA A 26 -49.16 -8.38 -32.60
C ALA A 26 -48.22 -8.38 -33.80
N VAL A 27 -47.36 -7.36 -33.91
CA VAL A 27 -46.13 -7.49 -34.69
C VAL A 27 -45.21 -8.42 -33.90
N GLN A 28 -45.32 -9.72 -34.14
CA GLN A 28 -44.26 -10.66 -33.79
C GLN A 28 -43.05 -10.32 -34.68
N SER A 29 -42.10 -9.55 -34.17
CA SER A 29 -40.74 -9.59 -34.69
C SER A 29 -40.16 -10.96 -34.28
N ALA A 30 -40.34 -11.95 -35.14
CA ALA A 30 -39.67 -13.23 -35.02
C ALA A 30 -38.15 -13.00 -35.17
N ALA A 31 -37.44 -12.86 -34.05
CA ALA A 31 -36.01 -13.10 -34.04
C ALA A 31 -35.80 -14.58 -34.39
N ARG A 32 -35.05 -14.86 -35.46
CA ARG A 32 -34.77 -16.23 -35.91
C ARG A 32 -34.11 -17.01 -34.75
N PRO A 33 -34.65 -18.17 -34.34
CA PRO A 33 -34.14 -18.94 -33.19
C PRO A 33 -32.71 -19.50 -33.36
N GLY A 34 -32.10 -19.40 -34.54
CA GLY A 34 -30.70 -19.80 -34.78
C GLY A 34 -29.65 -18.74 -34.41
N GLN A 35 -29.91 -17.45 -34.64
CA GLN A 35 -28.88 -16.40 -34.49
C GLN A 35 -28.42 -16.16 -33.04
N SER A 36 -29.26 -16.45 -32.05
CA SER A 36 -28.91 -16.28 -30.63
C SER A 36 -28.05 -17.42 -30.07
N VAL A 37 -28.10 -18.61 -30.69
CA VAL A 37 -27.32 -19.77 -30.25
C VAL A 37 -25.88 -19.65 -30.75
N ASP A 38 -25.71 -19.30 -32.03
CA ASP A 38 -24.39 -19.09 -32.65
C ASP A 38 -23.56 -18.00 -31.94
N LEU A 39 -24.21 -16.91 -31.49
CA LEU A 39 -23.53 -15.81 -30.79
C LEU A 39 -23.08 -16.20 -29.37
N VAL A 40 -23.86 -17.04 -28.67
CA VAL A 40 -23.50 -17.50 -27.31
C VAL A 40 -22.35 -18.50 -27.38
N GLU A 41 -22.37 -19.43 -28.33
CA GLU A 41 -21.26 -20.37 -28.56
C GLU A 41 -19.95 -19.66 -28.93
N MET A 42 -20.03 -18.52 -29.63
CA MET A 42 -18.85 -17.70 -29.97
C MET A 42 -18.29 -16.91 -28.76
N ILE A 43 -19.15 -16.37 -27.90
CA ILE A 43 -18.75 -15.50 -26.78
C ILE A 43 -18.38 -16.29 -25.51
N GLN A 44 -18.90 -17.51 -25.36
CA GLN A 44 -18.73 -18.31 -24.16
C GLN A 44 -17.26 -18.70 -23.88
N PRO A 45 -16.49 -19.28 -24.81
CA PRO A 45 -15.09 -19.65 -24.55
C PRO A 45 -14.20 -18.50 -24.07
N PRO A 46 -14.16 -17.32 -24.75
CA PRO A 46 -13.33 -16.21 -24.31
C PRO A 46 -13.82 -15.62 -22.98
N THR A 47 -15.13 -15.59 -22.73
CA THR A 47 -15.69 -15.11 -21.45
C THR A 47 -15.28 -16.02 -20.29
N LEU A 48 -15.32 -17.34 -20.48
CA LEU A 48 -14.90 -18.30 -19.45
C LEU A 48 -13.38 -18.24 -19.21
N ALA A 49 -12.57 -18.11 -20.26
CA ALA A 49 -11.13 -17.94 -20.13
C ALA A 49 -10.77 -16.67 -19.34
N LEU A 50 -11.39 -15.53 -19.69
CA LEU A 50 -11.21 -14.28 -18.97
C LEU A 50 -11.66 -14.40 -17.52
N ALA A 51 -12.79 -15.07 -17.26
CA ALA A 51 -13.29 -15.23 -15.91
C ALA A 51 -12.36 -16.07 -15.03
N ARG A 52 -11.77 -17.14 -15.59
CA ARG A 52 -10.76 -17.95 -14.90
C ARG A 52 -9.54 -17.11 -14.54
N ALA A 53 -9.00 -16.36 -15.50
CA ALA A 53 -7.86 -15.47 -15.26
C ALA A 53 -8.16 -14.45 -14.14
N LYS A 54 -9.32 -13.79 -14.20
CA LYS A 54 -9.76 -12.85 -13.16
C LYS A 54 -9.89 -13.51 -11.79
N HIS A 55 -10.42 -14.73 -11.70
CA HIS A 55 -10.51 -15.45 -10.42
C HIS A 55 -9.12 -15.77 -9.86
N VAL A 56 -8.19 -16.24 -10.68
CA VAL A 56 -6.81 -16.54 -10.25
C VAL A 56 -6.10 -15.27 -9.76
N ILE A 57 -6.10 -14.21 -10.56
CA ILE A 57 -5.44 -12.95 -10.21
C ILE A 57 -6.02 -12.36 -8.92
N SER A 58 -7.34 -12.36 -8.77
CA SER A 58 -7.99 -11.83 -7.56
C SER A 58 -7.68 -12.70 -6.33
N ALA A 59 -7.69 -14.04 -6.46
CA ALA A 59 -7.35 -14.93 -5.35
C ALA A 59 -5.90 -14.70 -4.86
N LEU A 60 -4.96 -14.54 -5.80
CA LEU A 60 -3.57 -14.19 -5.50
C LEU A 60 -3.47 -12.83 -4.82
N TYR A 61 -4.12 -11.80 -5.36
CA TYR A 61 -4.12 -10.45 -4.79
C TYR A 61 -4.61 -10.43 -3.32
N PHE A 62 -5.74 -11.08 -3.02
CA PHE A 62 -6.27 -11.11 -1.65
C PHE A 62 -5.43 -11.96 -0.71
N ALA A 63 -4.86 -13.08 -1.19
CA ALA A 63 -3.98 -13.92 -0.38
C ALA A 63 -2.69 -13.18 0.00
N LEU A 64 -2.07 -12.50 -0.98
CA LEU A 64 -0.88 -11.68 -0.75
C LEU A 64 -1.17 -10.49 0.15
N THR A 65 -2.32 -9.83 -0.02
CA THR A 65 -2.72 -8.74 0.88
C THR A 65 -2.89 -9.25 2.31
N ALA A 66 -3.55 -10.40 2.52
CA ALA A 66 -3.66 -11.00 3.86
C ALA A 66 -2.29 -11.34 4.45
N MET A 67 -1.36 -11.85 3.63
CA MET A 67 0.00 -12.16 4.05
C MET A 67 0.75 -10.91 4.53
N VAL A 68 0.64 -9.78 3.82
CA VAL A 68 1.24 -8.50 4.26
C VAL A 68 0.74 -8.10 5.64
N TYR A 69 -0.56 -8.19 5.93
CA TYR A 69 -1.08 -7.88 7.27
C TYR A 69 -0.59 -8.84 8.36
N VAL A 70 -0.46 -10.13 8.03
CA VAL A 70 0.01 -11.15 8.98
C VAL A 70 1.50 -10.99 9.26
N SER A 71 2.29 -10.57 8.27
CA SER A 71 3.73 -10.39 8.40
C SER A 71 4.13 -9.05 9.00
N SER A 72 3.25 -8.05 9.00
CA SER A 72 3.58 -6.70 9.50
C SER A 72 3.58 -6.65 11.03
N THR A 73 4.61 -6.05 11.63
CA THR A 73 4.70 -5.87 13.08
C THR A 73 3.68 -4.84 13.59
N SER A 74 3.45 -4.79 14.91
CA SER A 74 2.57 -3.77 15.51
C SER A 74 3.06 -2.35 15.26
N GLU A 75 4.38 -2.15 15.21
CA GLU A 75 5.03 -0.87 14.94
C GLU A 75 4.80 -0.44 13.48
N GLU A 76 5.02 -1.36 12.53
CA GLU A 76 4.75 -1.13 11.12
C GLU A 76 3.27 -0.84 10.86
N GLN A 77 2.37 -1.55 11.54
CA GLN A 77 0.93 -1.29 11.44
C GLN A 77 0.55 0.08 12.01
N HIS A 78 1.22 0.54 13.07
CA HIS A 78 0.98 1.85 13.65
C HIS A 78 1.46 2.97 12.70
N SER A 79 2.61 2.81 12.04
CA SER A 79 3.19 3.83 11.15
C SER A 79 2.32 4.14 9.91
N VAL A 80 1.55 3.14 9.44
CA VAL A 80 0.58 3.29 8.34
C VAL A 80 -0.87 3.45 8.80
N HIS A 81 -1.10 3.63 10.10
CA HIS A 81 -2.43 3.85 10.71
C HIS A 81 -3.45 2.73 10.40
N VAL A 82 -3.06 1.47 10.55
CA VAL A 82 -3.96 0.34 10.32
C VAL A 82 -5.12 0.34 11.32
N TYR A 83 -6.34 0.23 10.79
CA TYR A 83 -7.59 0.03 11.50
C TYR A 83 -8.08 -1.41 11.37
N ALA A 84 -8.33 -2.07 12.51
CA ALA A 84 -8.91 -3.42 12.60
C ALA A 84 -8.20 -4.49 11.72
N PRO A 85 -6.90 -4.75 11.94
CA PRO A 85 -6.09 -5.67 11.10
C PRO A 85 -6.71 -7.08 11.04
N GLY A 86 -7.21 -7.61 12.16
CA GLY A 86 -7.84 -8.94 12.21
C GLY A 86 -9.08 -9.06 11.32
N ALA A 87 -9.90 -8.01 11.23
CA ALA A 87 -11.06 -7.99 10.35
C ALA A 87 -10.63 -8.03 8.88
N MET A 88 -9.58 -7.28 8.51
CA MET A 88 -9.05 -7.27 7.15
C MET A 88 -8.42 -8.58 6.74
N ILE A 89 -7.67 -9.24 7.63
CA ILE A 89 -7.15 -10.59 7.38
C ILE A 89 -8.32 -11.53 7.09
N GLY A 90 -9.35 -11.54 7.95
CA GLY A 90 -10.54 -12.38 7.76
C GLY A 90 -11.28 -12.12 6.44
N ILE A 91 -11.49 -10.85 6.08
CA ILE A 91 -12.17 -10.46 4.83
C ILE A 91 -11.37 -10.88 3.60
N ASN A 92 -10.06 -10.62 3.57
CA ASN A 92 -9.20 -11.00 2.46
C ASN A 92 -9.16 -12.53 2.29
N LEU A 93 -9.01 -13.30 3.37
CA LEU A 93 -9.04 -14.76 3.32
C LEU A 93 -10.39 -15.29 2.80
N LEU A 94 -11.51 -14.69 3.24
CA LEU A 94 -12.84 -15.05 2.74
C LEU A 94 -12.96 -14.77 1.23
N LEU A 95 -12.47 -13.63 0.76
CA LEU A 95 -12.47 -13.27 -0.66
C LEU A 95 -11.58 -14.22 -1.48
N THR A 96 -10.41 -14.62 -0.97
CA THR A 96 -9.57 -15.65 -1.59
C THR A 96 -10.37 -16.94 -1.78
N LEU A 97 -11.03 -17.43 -0.72
CA LEU A 97 -11.86 -18.65 -0.80
C LEU A 97 -13.04 -18.51 -1.78
N LEU A 98 -13.69 -17.35 -1.82
CA LEU A 98 -14.77 -17.07 -2.76
C LEU A 98 -14.28 -17.12 -4.21
N HIS A 99 -13.11 -16.56 -4.52
CA HIS A 99 -12.55 -16.60 -5.86
C HIS A 99 -12.08 -18.02 -6.26
N LEU A 100 -11.51 -18.80 -5.34
CA LEU A 100 -11.18 -20.22 -5.58
C LEU A 100 -12.43 -21.07 -5.84
N TYR A 101 -13.49 -20.86 -5.06
CA TYR A 101 -14.79 -21.50 -5.29
C TYR A 101 -15.38 -21.08 -6.65
N GLY A 102 -15.31 -19.79 -6.98
CA GLY A 102 -15.73 -19.25 -8.26
C GLY A 102 -15.01 -19.91 -9.44
N PHE A 103 -13.68 -20.02 -9.34
CA PHE A 103 -12.81 -20.70 -10.29
C PHE A 103 -13.24 -22.17 -10.49
N GLY A 104 -13.34 -22.96 -9.42
CA GLY A 104 -13.73 -24.37 -9.53
C GLY A 104 -15.12 -24.56 -10.14
N ARG A 105 -16.06 -23.63 -9.91
CA ARG A 105 -17.36 -23.63 -10.59
C ARG A 105 -17.28 -23.33 -12.09
N THR A 106 -16.35 -22.48 -12.53
CA THR A 106 -16.15 -22.22 -13.98
C THR A 106 -15.58 -23.42 -14.75
N TYR A 107 -15.02 -24.40 -14.05
CA TYR A 107 -14.56 -25.68 -14.60
C TYR A 107 -15.58 -26.82 -14.43
N GLY A 108 -16.68 -26.61 -13.71
CA GLY A 108 -17.65 -27.66 -13.42
C GLY A 108 -17.24 -28.66 -12.32
N TYR A 109 -16.08 -28.48 -11.67
CA TYR A 109 -15.59 -29.39 -10.61
C TYR A 109 -16.56 -29.51 -9.42
N PHE A 110 -17.21 -28.41 -9.03
CA PHE A 110 -18.13 -28.39 -7.89
C PHE A 110 -19.61 -28.67 -8.26
N THR A 111 -19.90 -29.09 -9.50
CA THR A 111 -21.28 -29.41 -9.90
C THR A 111 -21.77 -30.73 -9.28
N CYS A 112 -20.85 -31.60 -8.86
CA CYS A 112 -21.15 -32.87 -8.20
C CYS A 112 -21.25 -32.74 -6.67
N LEU A 113 -20.47 -31.83 -6.05
CA LEU A 113 -20.54 -31.57 -4.62
C LEU A 113 -21.57 -30.47 -4.33
N ARG A 114 -22.85 -30.86 -4.27
CA ARG A 114 -23.92 -30.01 -3.73
C ARG A 114 -23.73 -29.85 -2.21
N LEU A 115 -22.66 -29.18 -1.78
CA LEU A 115 -22.50 -28.79 -0.38
C LEU A 115 -23.62 -27.79 -0.09
N HIS A 116 -24.67 -28.27 0.59
CA HIS A 116 -25.66 -27.44 1.27
C HIS A 116 -24.94 -26.74 2.43
N ILE A 117 -24.09 -25.75 2.12
CA ILE A 117 -23.79 -24.72 3.10
C ILE A 117 -25.12 -24.02 3.33
N MET A 118 -25.63 -24.13 4.55
CA MET A 118 -26.84 -23.45 5.04
C MET A 118 -26.67 -21.92 4.97
N MET A 119 -26.68 -21.37 3.76
CA MET A 119 -27.19 -20.03 3.51
C MET A 119 -28.46 -20.17 2.70
N ALA A 120 -29.55 -20.38 3.45
CA ALA A 120 -30.94 -20.24 3.04
C ALA A 120 -31.43 -21.11 1.87
N ARG A 121 -32.20 -22.16 2.21
CA ARG A 121 -33.23 -22.74 1.34
C ARG A 121 -34.01 -21.61 0.64
N PRO A 122 -34.20 -21.63 -0.71
CA PRO A 122 -34.84 -20.55 -1.45
C PRO A 122 -36.37 -20.46 -1.27
N GLY A 123 -36.93 -21.12 -0.25
CA GLY A 123 -38.36 -21.12 0.05
C GLY A 123 -38.87 -19.89 0.81
N TYR A 124 -38.00 -19.16 1.52
CA TYR A 124 -38.43 -18.07 2.43
C TYR A 124 -37.86 -16.67 2.09
N ARG A 125 -36.91 -16.55 1.14
CA ARG A 125 -36.30 -15.27 0.71
C ARG A 125 -36.99 -14.62 -0.50
N ARG A 126 -38.30 -14.80 -0.67
CA ARG A 126 -39.07 -14.18 -1.79
C ARG A 126 -39.78 -12.89 -1.42
N ARG A 127 -39.75 -12.46 -0.16
CA ARG A 127 -40.58 -11.35 0.32
C ARG A 127 -39.97 -9.94 0.13
N TRP A 128 -38.67 -9.84 -0.15
CA TRP A 128 -37.95 -8.56 -0.25
C TRP A 128 -36.91 -8.50 -1.39
N ARG A 129 -37.18 -9.12 -2.55
CA ARG A 129 -36.31 -8.89 -3.72
C ARG A 129 -36.72 -7.58 -4.40
N LEU A 130 -35.82 -6.60 -4.35
CA LEU A 130 -35.94 -5.38 -5.14
C LEU A 130 -36.16 -5.74 -6.62
N PRO A 131 -37.02 -5.01 -7.35
CA PRO A 131 -37.13 -5.17 -8.79
C PRO A 131 -35.76 -5.00 -9.44
N LYS A 132 -35.39 -5.83 -10.42
CA LYS A 132 -34.10 -5.72 -11.16
C LYS A 132 -33.85 -4.33 -11.75
N ALA A 133 -34.93 -3.59 -12.03
CA ALA A 133 -34.89 -2.24 -12.56
C ALA A 133 -34.53 -1.16 -11.51
N VAL A 134 -34.41 -1.53 -10.23
CA VAL A 134 -33.95 -0.70 -9.10
C VAL A 134 -32.68 -1.28 -8.50
N GLU A 135 -32.57 -2.62 -8.44
CA GLU A 135 -31.39 -3.32 -7.89
C GLU A 135 -30.09 -2.96 -8.61
N LEU A 136 -30.07 -2.93 -9.95
CA LEU A 136 -28.85 -2.69 -10.73
C LEU A 136 -28.36 -1.24 -10.61
N PRO A 137 -29.22 -0.20 -10.75
CA PRO A 137 -28.82 1.18 -10.50
C PRO A 137 -28.35 1.42 -9.06
N LEU A 138 -28.98 0.78 -8.07
CA LEU A 138 -28.60 0.94 -6.66
C LEU A 138 -27.20 0.40 -6.38
N ILE A 139 -26.88 -0.81 -6.84
CA ILE A 139 -25.55 -1.41 -6.66
C ILE A 139 -24.48 -0.55 -7.35
N HIS A 140 -24.74 -0.12 -8.59
CA HIS A 140 -23.83 0.77 -9.32
C HIS A 140 -23.63 2.10 -8.61
N THR A 141 -24.68 2.70 -8.04
CA THR A 141 -24.56 3.95 -7.27
C THR A 141 -23.66 3.76 -6.05
N ILE A 142 -23.83 2.66 -5.32
CA ILE A 142 -22.99 2.34 -4.15
C ILE A 142 -21.53 2.18 -4.59
N ASP A 143 -21.28 1.45 -5.67
CA ASP A 143 -19.91 1.27 -6.20
C ASP A 143 -19.28 2.59 -6.60
N VAL A 144 -20.02 3.45 -7.31
CA VAL A 144 -19.55 4.78 -7.71
C VAL A 144 -19.20 5.62 -6.49
N VAL A 145 -20.02 5.63 -5.43
CA VAL A 145 -19.72 6.37 -4.20
C VAL A 145 -18.45 5.82 -3.53
N CYS A 146 -18.34 4.50 -3.37
CA CYS A 146 -17.17 3.88 -2.76
C CYS A 146 -15.90 4.14 -3.58
N GLN A 147 -15.96 4.01 -4.90
CA GLN A 147 -14.81 4.25 -5.78
C GLN A 147 -14.43 5.73 -5.85
N SER A 148 -15.40 6.66 -5.80
CA SER A 148 -15.13 8.10 -5.74
C SER A 148 -14.39 8.45 -4.46
N TYR A 149 -14.83 7.88 -3.34
CA TYR A 149 -14.15 8.04 -2.06
C TYR A 149 -12.70 7.52 -2.11
N GLN A 150 -12.46 6.36 -2.73
CA GLN A 150 -11.11 5.82 -2.91
C GLN A 150 -10.26 6.68 -3.84
N ALA A 151 -10.82 7.21 -4.94
CA ALA A 151 -10.12 8.12 -5.85
C ALA A 151 -9.71 9.43 -5.16
N TYR A 152 -10.60 10.00 -4.34
CA TYR A 152 -10.25 11.16 -3.49
C TYR A 152 -9.14 10.81 -2.50
N ARG A 153 -9.21 9.66 -1.82
CA ARG A 153 -8.15 9.21 -0.90
C ARG A 153 -6.81 9.01 -1.60
N MET A 154 -6.80 8.50 -2.83
CA MET A 154 -5.58 8.39 -3.65
C MET A 154 -4.97 9.76 -3.92
N SER A 155 -5.77 10.79 -4.19
CA SER A 155 -5.28 12.16 -4.43
C SER A 155 -4.42 12.72 -3.28
N LEU A 156 -4.67 12.23 -2.05
CA LEU A 156 -3.96 12.66 -0.84
C LEU A 156 -2.67 11.88 -0.55
N HIS A 157 -2.48 10.71 -1.15
CA HIS A 157 -1.37 9.80 -0.81
C HIS A 157 -0.49 9.44 -2.02
N MET A 158 -1.01 9.62 -3.22
CA MET A 158 -0.35 9.14 -4.42
C MET A 158 0.54 10.22 -5.02
N VAL A 159 1.84 9.95 -5.02
CA VAL A 159 2.85 10.86 -5.58
C VAL A 159 2.83 10.84 -7.12
N ASN A 160 2.62 9.66 -7.72
CA ASN A 160 2.52 9.55 -9.17
C ASN A 160 1.15 10.05 -9.67
N ARG A 161 1.12 11.33 -10.06
CA ARG A 161 -0.09 12.02 -10.53
C ARG A 161 -0.74 11.35 -11.75
N ILE A 162 0.06 10.77 -12.65
CA ILE A 162 -0.45 10.09 -13.86
C ILE A 162 -1.23 8.83 -13.49
N GLN A 163 -0.73 8.05 -12.54
CA GLN A 163 -1.44 6.86 -12.09
C GLN A 163 -2.75 7.22 -11.37
N ALA A 164 -2.75 8.27 -10.53
CA ALA A 164 -3.97 8.79 -9.89
C ALA A 164 -5.00 9.28 -10.93
N PHE A 165 -4.54 9.96 -11.97
CA PHE A 165 -5.35 10.41 -13.10
C PHE A 165 -5.94 9.22 -13.87
N VAL A 166 -5.14 8.21 -14.21
CA VAL A 166 -5.60 6.99 -14.90
C VAL A 166 -6.68 6.27 -14.09
N PHE A 167 -6.51 6.14 -12.77
CA PHE A 167 -7.52 5.55 -11.91
C PHE A 167 -8.84 6.34 -11.95
N THR A 168 -8.76 7.66 -11.78
CA THR A 168 -9.95 8.54 -11.72
C THR A 168 -10.66 8.64 -13.07
N VAL A 169 -9.91 8.67 -14.18
CA VAL A 169 -10.48 8.60 -15.54
C VAL A 169 -11.18 7.26 -15.77
N THR A 170 -10.57 6.14 -15.36
CA THR A 170 -11.21 4.82 -15.49
C THR A 170 -12.51 4.74 -14.67
N MET A 171 -12.51 5.32 -13.47
CA MET A 171 -13.68 5.43 -12.60
C MET A 171 -14.76 6.38 -13.18
N SER A 172 -14.34 7.45 -13.84
CA SER A 172 -15.24 8.35 -14.58
C SER A 172 -15.88 7.66 -15.78
N LEU A 173 -15.11 6.86 -16.54
CA LEU A 173 -15.64 6.01 -17.62
C LEU A 173 -16.65 4.99 -17.07
N TYR A 174 -16.41 4.44 -15.89
CA TYR A 174 -17.35 3.54 -15.22
C TYR A 174 -18.68 4.22 -14.88
N CYS A 175 -18.66 5.50 -14.50
CA CYS A 175 -19.85 6.34 -14.30
C CYS A 175 -20.53 6.71 -15.60
N LEU A 176 -19.77 7.04 -16.65
CA LEU A 176 -20.30 7.53 -17.92
C LEU A 176 -20.92 6.40 -18.73
N VAL A 177 -20.23 5.27 -18.87
CA VAL A 177 -20.56 4.21 -19.85
C VAL A 177 -21.65 3.27 -19.35
N THR A 178 -21.58 2.84 -18.07
CA THR A 178 -22.47 1.81 -17.51
C THR A 178 -23.96 2.20 -17.57
N PRO A 179 -24.37 3.45 -17.24
CA PRO A 179 -25.77 3.86 -17.26
C PRO A 179 -26.41 3.90 -18.65
N TRP A 180 -25.65 4.20 -19.72
CA TRP A 180 -26.20 4.25 -21.09
C TRP A 180 -26.75 2.91 -21.55
N PHE A 181 -26.10 1.81 -21.17
CA PHE A 181 -26.55 0.49 -21.53
C PHE A 181 -27.89 0.12 -20.88
N LEU A 182 -28.28 0.75 -19.75
CA LEU A 182 -29.61 0.57 -19.15
C LEU A 182 -30.73 1.14 -20.02
N MET A 183 -30.41 2.12 -20.89
CA MET A 183 -31.34 2.72 -21.85
C MET A 183 -31.43 1.95 -23.18
N ALA A 184 -30.60 0.92 -23.39
CA ALA A 184 -30.61 0.15 -24.63
C ALA A 184 -31.98 -0.51 -24.87
N ARG A 185 -32.52 -0.32 -26.09
CA ARG A 185 -33.83 -0.88 -26.49
C ARG A 185 -33.83 -2.41 -26.58
N HIS A 186 -32.67 -3.00 -26.92
CA HIS A 186 -32.53 -4.45 -27.07
C HIS A 186 -32.18 -5.11 -25.73
N GLY A 187 -33.02 -6.03 -25.27
CA GLY A 187 -32.88 -6.67 -23.95
C GLY A 187 -31.57 -7.45 -23.75
N TYR A 188 -31.04 -8.05 -24.82
CA TYR A 188 -29.76 -8.77 -24.81
C TYR A 188 -28.57 -7.82 -24.62
N VAL A 189 -28.52 -6.72 -25.38
CA VAL A 189 -27.45 -5.70 -25.26
C VAL A 189 -27.45 -5.07 -23.87
N ARG A 190 -28.65 -4.78 -23.34
CA ARG A 190 -28.82 -4.25 -21.98
C ARG A 190 -28.27 -5.18 -20.89
N GLN A 191 -28.29 -6.50 -21.08
CA GLN A 191 -27.80 -7.44 -20.07
C GLN A 191 -26.34 -7.81 -20.27
N SER A 192 -25.93 -8.18 -21.48
CA SER A 192 -24.58 -8.69 -21.75
C SER A 192 -23.52 -7.57 -21.73
N ALA A 193 -23.80 -6.41 -22.35
CA ALA A 193 -22.81 -5.33 -22.42
C ALA A 193 -22.56 -4.69 -21.04
N VAL A 194 -23.61 -4.49 -20.24
CA VAL A 194 -23.48 -4.01 -18.84
C VAL A 194 -22.60 -4.94 -18.03
N LEU A 195 -22.81 -6.26 -18.13
CA LEU A 195 -22.05 -7.24 -17.36
C LEU A 195 -20.57 -7.30 -17.77
N ILE A 196 -20.27 -7.20 -19.06
CA ILE A 196 -18.89 -7.19 -19.57
C ILE A 196 -18.16 -5.93 -19.12
N VAL A 197 -18.76 -4.75 -19.35
CA VAL A 197 -18.14 -3.46 -18.98
C VAL A 197 -17.97 -3.36 -17.47
N ASN A 198 -18.99 -3.73 -16.70
CA ASN A 198 -18.94 -3.73 -15.24
C ASN A 198 -17.88 -4.69 -14.71
N SER A 199 -17.78 -5.89 -15.27
CA SER A 199 -16.75 -6.86 -14.89
C SER A 199 -15.34 -6.38 -15.26
N PHE A 200 -15.16 -5.69 -16.39
CA PHE A 200 -13.84 -5.23 -16.83
C PHE A 200 -13.36 -4.02 -16.02
N LEU A 201 -14.14 -2.94 -16.01
CA LEU A 201 -13.79 -1.72 -15.28
C LEU A 201 -13.74 -1.96 -13.77
N GLY A 202 -14.71 -2.72 -13.23
CA GLY A 202 -14.72 -3.11 -11.83
C GLY A 202 -13.49 -3.94 -11.44
N PHE A 203 -13.06 -4.89 -12.27
CA PHE A 203 -11.84 -5.66 -12.02
C PHE A 203 -10.58 -4.79 -12.05
N PHE A 204 -10.49 -3.86 -13.01
CA PHE A 204 -9.36 -2.94 -13.09
C PHE A 204 -9.24 -2.09 -11.82
N LEU A 205 -10.33 -1.43 -11.41
CA LEU A 205 -10.35 -0.52 -10.26
C LEU A 205 -10.19 -1.25 -8.91
N SER A 206 -10.66 -2.50 -8.80
CA SER A 206 -10.68 -3.23 -7.52
C SER A 206 -9.47 -4.14 -7.28
N VAL A 207 -8.84 -4.65 -8.35
CA VAL A 207 -7.79 -5.68 -8.25
C VAL A 207 -6.59 -5.33 -9.10
N ALA A 208 -6.75 -5.13 -10.41
CA ALA A 208 -5.59 -5.03 -11.31
C ALA A 208 -4.73 -3.79 -11.03
N PHE A 209 -5.37 -2.62 -10.89
CA PHE A 209 -4.67 -1.38 -10.59
C PHE A 209 -4.02 -1.42 -9.20
N PRO A 210 -4.73 -1.78 -8.10
CA PRO A 210 -4.10 -1.92 -6.78
C PRO A 210 -2.96 -2.95 -6.72
N MET A 211 -3.09 -4.07 -7.44
CA MET A 211 -2.06 -5.09 -7.49
C MET A 211 -0.76 -4.55 -8.10
N CYS A 212 -0.84 -3.92 -9.27
CA CYS A 212 0.35 -3.41 -9.95
C CYS A 212 0.96 -2.19 -9.26
N THR A 213 0.11 -1.31 -8.71
CA THR A 213 0.52 0.01 -8.25
C THR A 213 0.89 0.03 -6.78
N PHE A 214 0.28 -0.82 -5.94
CA PHE A 214 0.50 -0.80 -4.50
C PHE A 214 1.17 -2.08 -4.02
N LEU A 215 0.61 -3.24 -4.39
CA LEU A 215 1.06 -4.53 -3.83
C LEU A 215 2.46 -4.93 -4.34
N ILE A 216 2.74 -4.77 -5.64
CA ILE A 216 4.07 -5.11 -6.20
C ILE A 216 5.19 -4.28 -5.55
N PRO A 217 5.09 -2.94 -5.44
CA PRO A 217 6.09 -2.15 -4.72
C PRO A 217 6.31 -2.59 -3.27
N ILE A 218 5.23 -2.84 -2.52
CA ILE A 218 5.32 -3.29 -1.12
C ILE A 218 6.05 -4.64 -1.03
N ILE A 219 5.69 -5.61 -1.87
CA ILE A 219 6.39 -6.91 -1.90
C ILE A 219 7.86 -6.72 -2.27
N ARG A 220 8.17 -5.84 -3.23
CA ARG A 220 9.55 -5.56 -3.63
C ARG A 220 10.35 -4.96 -2.46
N LEU A 221 9.77 -4.03 -1.71
CA LEU A 221 10.37 -3.46 -0.49
C LEU A 221 10.65 -4.54 0.57
N LEU A 222 9.74 -5.49 0.75
CA LEU A 222 9.89 -6.59 1.72
C LEU A 222 10.94 -7.63 1.29
N LEU A 223 11.04 -7.92 -0.02
CA LEU A 223 11.96 -8.94 -0.53
C LEU A 223 13.39 -8.42 -0.75
N VAL A 224 13.57 -7.13 -1.05
CA VAL A 224 14.86 -6.54 -1.40
C VAL A 224 15.30 -5.58 -0.29
N ARG A 225 16.02 -6.12 0.72
CA ARG A 225 16.42 -5.36 1.92
C ARG A 225 17.09 -4.01 1.65
N ARG A 226 17.95 -3.91 0.63
CA ARG A 226 18.59 -2.63 0.27
C ARG A 226 17.60 -1.52 -0.11
N LEU A 227 16.42 -1.86 -0.67
CA LEU A 227 15.41 -0.83 -0.99
C LEU A 227 14.85 -0.13 0.26
N GLN A 228 14.99 -0.73 1.45
CA GLN A 228 14.63 -0.08 2.71
C GLN A 228 15.53 1.12 3.06
N LYS A 229 16.69 1.24 2.41
CA LYS A 229 17.62 2.35 2.56
C LYS A 229 17.45 3.43 1.48
N HIS A 230 16.59 3.19 0.48
CA HIS A 230 16.29 4.16 -0.58
C HIS A 230 15.13 5.07 -0.15
N ASP A 231 15.44 6.22 0.45
CA ASP A 231 14.49 7.09 1.14
C ASP A 231 13.27 7.53 0.30
N LYS A 232 13.48 7.93 -0.96
CA LYS A 232 12.37 8.30 -1.88
C LYS A 232 11.44 7.12 -2.19
N TYR A 233 12.00 5.93 -2.44
CA TYR A 233 11.23 4.72 -2.72
C TYR A 233 10.44 4.25 -1.51
N VAL A 234 11.05 4.31 -0.32
CA VAL A 234 10.38 4.02 0.95
C VAL A 234 9.24 5.01 1.18
N THR A 235 9.48 6.30 0.97
CA THR A 235 8.46 7.35 1.13
C THR A 235 7.26 7.11 0.22
N GLU A 236 7.49 6.89 -1.08
CA GLU A 236 6.42 6.58 -2.03
C GLU A 236 5.66 5.31 -1.58
N THR A 237 6.38 4.26 -1.22
CA THR A 237 5.78 2.97 -0.82
C THR A 237 4.97 3.08 0.48
N LEU A 238 5.42 3.86 1.46
CA LEU A 238 4.71 4.09 2.73
C LEU A 238 3.44 4.91 2.53
N LEU A 239 3.49 5.96 1.70
CA LEU A 239 2.30 6.74 1.35
C LEU A 239 1.26 5.88 0.61
N LEU A 240 1.70 5.07 -0.35
CA LEU A 240 0.84 4.09 -1.02
C LEU A 240 0.32 3.02 -0.03
N GLY A 241 1.16 2.59 0.91
CA GLY A 241 0.81 1.69 2.01
C GLY A 241 -0.33 2.23 2.85
N ARG A 242 -0.26 3.50 3.29
CA ARG A 242 -1.33 4.22 4.02
C ARG A 242 -2.65 4.29 3.24
N HIS A 243 -2.60 4.30 1.91
CA HIS A 243 -3.80 4.18 1.08
C HIS A 243 -4.28 2.73 0.96
N MET A 244 -3.38 1.77 0.79
CA MET A 244 -3.73 0.35 0.61
C MET A 244 -4.34 -0.25 1.88
N VAL A 245 -3.76 0.04 3.04
CA VAL A 245 -4.28 -0.46 4.32
C VAL A 245 -5.60 0.21 4.70
N VAL A 246 -6.42 -0.49 5.46
CA VAL A 246 -7.66 0.10 5.97
C VAL A 246 -7.32 1.02 7.12
N SER A 247 -7.71 2.28 7.01
CA SER A 247 -7.40 3.34 8.00
C SER A 247 -8.61 3.77 8.84
N SER A 248 -9.82 3.37 8.45
CA SER A 248 -11.05 3.71 9.17
C SER A 248 -12.18 2.74 8.83
N LEU A 249 -13.30 2.82 9.57
CA LEU A 249 -14.50 2.04 9.27
C LEU A 249 -15.09 2.35 7.88
N GLY A 250 -15.08 3.63 7.47
CA GLY A 250 -15.55 4.01 6.13
C GLY A 250 -14.65 3.45 5.02
N ASP A 251 -13.35 3.40 5.26
CA ASP A 251 -12.38 2.78 4.35
C ASP A 251 -12.58 1.26 4.26
N LEU A 252 -12.82 0.59 5.40
CA LEU A 252 -13.17 -0.83 5.47
C LEU A 252 -14.40 -1.15 4.62
N ILE A 253 -15.49 -0.40 4.83
CA ILE A 253 -16.77 -0.60 4.13
C ILE A 253 -16.58 -0.39 2.63
N SER A 254 -15.95 0.72 2.24
CA SER A 254 -15.78 1.06 0.82
C SER A 254 -14.94 0.03 0.07
N LYS A 255 -13.79 -0.38 0.61
CA LYS A 255 -12.93 -1.41 -0.01
C LYS A 255 -13.62 -2.76 -0.09
N THR A 256 -14.27 -3.19 0.99
CA THR A 256 -15.00 -4.48 1.03
C THR A 256 -16.15 -4.51 0.01
N THR A 257 -16.93 -3.41 -0.08
CA THR A 257 -18.04 -3.30 -1.03
C THR A 257 -17.55 -3.36 -2.47
N ILE A 258 -16.48 -2.62 -2.82
CA ILE A 258 -15.90 -2.62 -4.16
C ILE A 258 -15.46 -4.03 -4.57
N GLN A 259 -14.79 -4.75 -3.66
CA GLN A 259 -14.31 -6.11 -3.90
C GLN A 259 -15.47 -7.10 -4.08
N LEU A 260 -16.48 -7.03 -3.22
CA LEU A 260 -17.66 -7.89 -3.31
C LEU A 260 -18.47 -7.62 -4.59
N SER A 261 -18.62 -6.36 -4.99
CA SER A 261 -19.32 -6.00 -6.22
C SER A 261 -18.58 -6.54 -7.45
N SER A 262 -17.26 -6.40 -7.51
CA SER A 262 -16.41 -6.97 -8.56
C SER A 262 -16.58 -8.49 -8.68
N TYR A 263 -16.59 -9.22 -7.56
CA TYR A 263 -16.86 -10.66 -7.53
C TYR A 263 -18.27 -11.00 -8.05
N ILE A 264 -19.30 -10.28 -7.59
CA ILE A 264 -20.70 -10.49 -8.02
C ILE A 264 -20.85 -10.22 -9.52
N ALA A 265 -20.23 -9.16 -10.03
CA ALA A 265 -20.24 -8.81 -11.45
C ALA A 265 -19.64 -9.93 -12.31
N LEU A 266 -18.50 -10.49 -11.87
CA LEU A 266 -17.85 -11.61 -12.55
C LEU A 266 -18.72 -12.87 -12.54
N ARG A 267 -19.31 -13.22 -11.40
CA ARG A 267 -20.23 -14.38 -11.29
C ARG A 267 -21.45 -14.22 -12.18
N ARG A 268 -22.06 -13.03 -12.21
CA ARG A 268 -23.20 -12.73 -13.09
C ARG A 268 -22.83 -12.82 -14.57
N LEU A 269 -21.61 -12.41 -14.94
CA LEU A 269 -21.10 -12.55 -16.30
C LEU A 269 -20.98 -14.03 -16.70
N VAL A 270 -20.36 -14.87 -15.86
CA VAL A 270 -20.25 -16.32 -16.11
C VAL A 270 -21.63 -16.97 -16.21
N GLU A 271 -22.55 -16.63 -15.32
CA GLU A 271 -23.91 -17.17 -15.34
C GLU A 271 -24.72 -16.74 -16.57
N SER A 272 -24.36 -15.64 -17.22
CA SER A 272 -25.04 -15.16 -18.44
C SER A 272 -24.68 -15.97 -19.69
N VAL A 273 -23.55 -16.68 -19.67
CA VAL A 273 -23.05 -17.52 -20.77
C VAL A 273 -23.13 -19.02 -20.48
N ASP A 274 -23.78 -19.41 -19.37
CA ASP A 274 -23.92 -20.82 -18.96
C ASP A 274 -25.11 -21.51 -19.66
N PRO A 275 -24.86 -22.55 -20.48
CA PRO A 275 -25.88 -23.20 -21.33
C PRO A 275 -26.96 -23.94 -20.52
N VAL A 276 -26.67 -24.38 -19.29
CA VAL A 276 -27.63 -25.14 -18.47
C VAL A 276 -28.84 -24.28 -18.05
N LYS A 277 -28.65 -22.96 -17.90
CA LYS A 277 -29.72 -22.01 -17.57
C LYS A 277 -30.51 -21.55 -18.80
N SER A 278 -29.91 -21.53 -20.00
CA SER A 278 -30.62 -21.12 -21.21
C SER A 278 -31.69 -22.16 -21.59
N VAL A 279 -31.38 -23.46 -21.51
CA VAL A 279 -32.28 -24.57 -21.86
C VAL A 279 -33.44 -24.73 -20.87
N ALA A 280 -33.21 -24.54 -19.56
CA ALA A 280 -34.26 -24.60 -18.55
C ALA A 280 -35.32 -23.49 -18.70
N SER A 281 -34.94 -22.33 -19.27
CA SER A 281 -35.87 -21.23 -19.53
C SER A 281 -36.78 -21.51 -20.74
N THR A 282 -36.29 -22.27 -21.73
CA THR A 282 -37.04 -22.63 -22.94
C THR A 282 -37.96 -23.83 -22.70
N ALA A 283 -37.52 -24.83 -21.91
CA ALA A 283 -38.32 -26.00 -21.57
C ALA A 283 -39.52 -25.69 -20.64
N MET A 284 -39.47 -24.56 -19.91
CA MET A 284 -40.60 -24.07 -19.10
C MET A 284 -41.65 -23.29 -19.89
N SER A 285 -41.39 -22.90 -21.15
CA SER A 285 -42.33 -22.12 -21.96
C SER A 285 -43.37 -22.95 -22.71
N THR A 286 -43.24 -24.28 -22.75
CA THR A 286 -44.17 -25.17 -23.48
C THR A 286 -45.08 -26.01 -22.56
N LYS A 287 -44.98 -25.85 -21.22
CA LYS A 287 -45.78 -26.61 -20.24
C LYS A 287 -46.79 -25.80 -19.41
N GLU A 288 -47.12 -24.56 -19.80
CA GLU A 288 -48.24 -23.81 -19.22
C GLU A 288 -49.42 -23.70 -20.20
N LEU A 289 -49.96 -24.84 -20.64
CA LEU A 289 -51.36 -24.93 -21.06
C LEU A 289 -52.08 -25.94 -20.16
N ARG A 290 -53.16 -25.48 -19.52
CA ARG A 290 -54.10 -26.17 -18.62
C ARG A 290 -53.64 -26.42 -17.18
N ARG A 291 -54.06 -25.52 -16.29
CA ARG A 291 -54.92 -25.82 -15.12
C ARG A 291 -55.56 -24.53 -14.58
N PRO A 292 -56.90 -24.46 -14.45
CA PRO A 292 -57.56 -23.32 -13.82
C PRO A 292 -57.79 -23.64 -12.34
N SER A 293 -57.20 -22.85 -11.43
CA SER A 293 -57.81 -22.60 -10.11
C SER A 293 -57.03 -21.52 -9.35
N GLY A 294 -57.75 -20.44 -9.06
CA GLY A 294 -57.70 -19.67 -7.82
C GLY A 294 -56.39 -18.98 -7.42
N TRP A 295 -56.51 -17.71 -7.04
CA TRP A 295 -55.52 -16.85 -6.40
C TRP A 295 -54.60 -16.09 -7.36
N ASN A 296 -55.10 -14.93 -7.75
CA ASN A 296 -54.38 -13.85 -8.45
C ASN A 296 -53.02 -13.59 -7.81
N ARG A 297 -51.95 -14.11 -8.44
CA ARG A 297 -50.59 -13.61 -8.22
C ARG A 297 -50.50 -12.22 -8.83
N ILE A 298 -50.73 -11.18 -8.03
CA ILE A 298 -50.37 -9.81 -8.39
C ILE A 298 -48.84 -9.75 -8.49
N ARG A 299 -48.30 -9.99 -9.69
CA ARG A 299 -46.95 -9.54 -10.04
C ARG A 299 -47.04 -8.04 -10.23
N VAL A 300 -46.68 -7.28 -9.20
CA VAL A 300 -46.47 -5.84 -9.34
C VAL A 300 -45.25 -5.65 -10.23
N TYR A 301 -45.48 -5.46 -11.52
CA TYR A 301 -44.46 -4.97 -12.42
C TYR A 301 -44.25 -3.49 -12.09
N VAL A 302 -43.34 -3.20 -11.16
CA VAL A 302 -42.83 -1.84 -10.98
C VAL A 302 -42.08 -1.48 -12.26
N ARG A 303 -42.79 -0.85 -13.20
CA ARG A 303 -42.16 -0.18 -14.33
C ARG A 303 -41.43 1.01 -13.73
N THR A 304 -40.10 0.94 -13.61
CA THR A 304 -39.32 2.13 -13.25
C THR A 304 -39.68 3.21 -14.26
N PRO A 305 -40.26 4.34 -13.83
CA PRO A 305 -40.70 5.36 -14.75
C PRO A 305 -39.49 5.86 -15.52
N ARG A 306 -39.61 5.95 -16.85
CA ARG A 306 -38.53 6.37 -17.76
C ARG A 306 -37.86 7.68 -17.32
N ARG A 307 -38.62 8.57 -16.67
CA ARG A 307 -38.13 9.81 -16.06
C ARG A 307 -37.06 9.56 -14.97
N LEU A 308 -37.28 8.63 -14.05
CA LEU A 308 -36.30 8.31 -13.00
C LEU A 308 -35.01 7.72 -13.57
N LEU A 309 -35.11 6.89 -14.62
CA LEU A 309 -33.93 6.34 -15.29
C LEU A 309 -33.13 7.44 -16.01
N VAL A 310 -33.82 8.39 -16.66
CA VAL A 310 -33.17 9.56 -17.29
C VAL A 310 -32.47 10.43 -16.26
N VAL A 311 -33.12 10.71 -15.12
CA VAL A 311 -32.50 11.47 -14.01
C VAL A 311 -31.27 10.75 -13.47
N TYR A 312 -31.34 9.43 -13.27
CA TYR A 312 -30.20 8.61 -12.84
C TYR A 312 -29.03 8.67 -13.84
N VAL A 313 -29.30 8.54 -15.14
CA VAL A 313 -28.26 8.63 -16.18
C VAL A 313 -27.65 10.04 -16.20
N ALA A 314 -28.48 11.09 -16.14
CA ALA A 314 -28.02 12.47 -16.12
C ALA A 314 -27.14 12.76 -14.88
N ALA A 315 -27.51 12.25 -13.71
CA ALA A 315 -26.73 12.39 -12.48
C ALA A 315 -25.36 11.70 -12.59
N ASN A 316 -25.30 10.47 -13.14
CA ASN A 316 -24.03 9.78 -13.33
C ASN A 316 -23.13 10.46 -14.38
N VAL A 317 -23.73 11.00 -15.44
CA VAL A 317 -22.98 11.77 -16.45
C VAL A 317 -22.41 13.04 -15.83
N ALA A 318 -23.22 13.79 -15.09
CA ALA A 318 -22.77 14.98 -14.39
C ALA A 318 -21.63 14.66 -13.41
N TRP A 319 -21.76 13.58 -12.65
CA TRP A 319 -20.72 13.13 -11.72
C TRP A 319 -19.43 12.70 -12.43
N GLY A 320 -19.54 11.90 -13.51
CA GLY A 320 -18.37 11.48 -14.30
C GLY A 320 -17.63 12.66 -14.95
N VAL A 321 -18.36 13.66 -15.45
CA VAL A 321 -17.75 14.90 -15.97
C VAL A 321 -17.08 15.71 -14.86
N ALA A 322 -17.73 15.84 -13.70
CA ALA A 322 -17.16 16.52 -12.54
C ALA A 322 -15.85 15.87 -12.08
N LEU A 323 -15.80 14.53 -12.03
CA LEU A 323 -14.59 13.78 -11.69
C LEU A 323 -13.46 14.01 -12.68
N ILE A 324 -13.74 13.99 -14.00
CA ILE A 324 -12.75 14.31 -15.03
C ILE A 324 -12.24 15.73 -14.84
N ALA A 325 -13.13 16.71 -14.63
CA ALA A 325 -12.73 18.10 -14.42
C ALA A 325 -11.85 18.25 -13.18
N LEU A 326 -12.24 17.64 -12.04
CA LEU A 326 -11.48 17.66 -10.79
C LEU A 326 -10.10 17.02 -10.96
N THR A 327 -10.01 15.81 -11.54
CA THR A 327 -8.71 15.15 -11.72
C THR A 327 -7.83 15.89 -12.72
N THR A 328 -8.41 16.51 -13.74
CA THR A 328 -7.66 17.32 -14.71
C THR A 328 -7.12 18.58 -14.04
N ALA A 329 -7.94 19.27 -13.23
CA ALA A 329 -7.54 20.41 -12.43
C ALA A 329 -6.38 20.06 -11.48
N ALA A 330 -6.54 19.01 -10.68
CA ALA A 330 -5.53 18.55 -9.73
C ALA A 330 -4.24 18.06 -10.40
N THR A 331 -4.31 17.49 -11.61
CA THR A 331 -3.12 16.95 -12.30
C THR A 331 -2.36 18.02 -13.07
N PHE A 332 -3.07 18.94 -13.74
CA PHE A 332 -2.49 19.82 -14.76
C PHE A 332 -2.61 21.32 -14.48
N PHE A 333 -3.46 21.77 -13.54
CA PHE A 333 -3.75 23.20 -13.31
C PHE A 333 -3.41 23.69 -11.90
N ARG A 334 -2.64 22.91 -11.13
CA ARG A 334 -2.16 23.28 -9.80
C ARG A 334 -0.90 24.13 -9.87
N THR A 335 -0.58 24.82 -8.79
CA THR A 335 0.72 25.49 -8.62
C THR A 335 1.82 24.45 -8.53
N GLU A 336 2.89 24.62 -9.29
CA GLU A 336 4.06 23.75 -9.23
C GLU A 336 4.80 23.93 -7.90
N CYS A 337 5.24 22.82 -7.31
CA CYS A 337 6.09 22.87 -6.13
C CYS A 337 7.51 23.32 -6.51
N PRO A 338 8.24 24.01 -5.61
CA PRO A 338 9.59 24.45 -5.90
C PRO A 338 10.52 23.24 -6.15
N LEU A 339 11.04 23.12 -7.37
CA LEU A 339 11.87 21.97 -7.78
C LEU A 339 13.18 21.83 -6.99
N ALA A 340 13.67 22.92 -6.42
CA ALA A 340 14.90 22.93 -5.63
C ALA A 340 14.72 22.37 -4.20
N THR A 341 13.49 22.29 -3.69
CA THR A 341 13.21 21.82 -2.32
C THR A 341 12.26 20.64 -2.28
N CYS A 342 11.36 20.49 -3.26
CA CYS A 342 10.36 19.43 -3.26
C CYS A 342 10.65 18.38 -4.33
N ALA A 343 10.99 17.16 -3.90
CA ALA A 343 11.30 16.06 -4.81
C ALA A 343 10.08 15.20 -5.14
N LEU A 344 9.15 15.03 -4.19
CA LEU A 344 7.90 14.29 -4.37
C LEU A 344 6.74 15.12 -3.80
N ASP A 345 5.61 15.12 -4.49
CA ASP A 345 4.42 15.87 -4.09
C ASP A 345 3.14 15.06 -4.32
N VAL A 346 2.07 15.41 -3.60
CA VAL A 346 0.72 14.84 -3.77
C VAL A 346 -0.23 15.88 -4.32
N ALA A 347 -1.34 15.46 -4.94
CA ALA A 347 -2.26 16.34 -5.65
C ALA A 347 -3.72 16.22 -5.13
N PRO A 348 -4.04 16.81 -3.96
CA PRO A 348 -5.40 16.85 -3.43
C PRO A 348 -6.40 17.48 -4.43
N TRP A 349 -7.64 17.00 -4.46
CA TRP A 349 -8.63 17.48 -5.43
C TRP A 349 -9.15 18.90 -5.19
N PHE A 350 -9.20 19.33 -3.93
CA PHE A 350 -9.86 20.58 -3.52
C PHE A 350 -8.88 21.66 -3.12
N ASP A 351 -7.59 21.42 -3.29
CA ASP A 351 -6.52 22.36 -3.04
C ASP A 351 -5.54 22.31 -4.20
N LEU A 352 -5.43 23.43 -4.92
CA LEU A 352 -4.56 23.57 -6.08
C LEU A 352 -3.19 24.14 -5.72
N THR A 353 -2.90 24.33 -4.43
CA THR A 353 -1.60 24.77 -3.96
C THR A 353 -0.56 23.63 -3.99
N CYS A 354 0.71 23.96 -3.70
CA CYS A 354 1.75 22.96 -3.56
C CYS A 354 1.52 22.13 -2.29
N HIS A 355 1.60 20.81 -2.44
CA HIS A 355 1.57 19.86 -1.33
C HIS A 355 2.78 18.94 -1.46
N CYS A 356 3.91 19.40 -0.95
CA CYS A 356 5.13 18.62 -0.95
C CYS A 356 5.02 17.44 0.03
N ALA A 357 5.42 16.26 -0.41
CA ALA A 357 5.46 15.05 0.41
C ALA A 357 6.90 14.69 0.82
N TYR A 358 7.88 14.87 -0.06
CA TYR A 358 9.29 14.65 0.23
C TYR A 358 10.09 15.91 -0.07
N VAL A 359 10.60 16.52 0.99
CA VAL A 359 11.48 17.69 0.90
C VAL A 359 12.92 17.18 0.83
N GLU A 360 13.65 17.61 -0.19
CA GLU A 360 15.08 17.35 -0.36
C GLU A 360 15.78 18.69 -0.50
N ILE A 361 16.63 19.03 0.47
CA ILE A 361 17.41 20.27 0.47
C ILE A 361 18.87 19.89 0.56
N ASN A 362 19.63 20.12 -0.51
CA ASN A 362 21.09 19.97 -0.50
C ASN A 362 21.76 21.32 -0.72
N CYS A 363 22.20 21.96 0.35
CA CYS A 363 22.75 23.32 0.30
C CYS A 363 24.10 23.41 -0.43
N ALA A 364 24.80 22.29 -0.62
CA ALA A 364 26.03 22.31 -1.41
C ALA A 364 25.77 22.38 -2.91
N THR A 365 24.67 21.80 -3.40
CA THR A 365 24.34 21.76 -4.84
C THR A 365 23.41 22.89 -5.26
N THR A 366 22.60 23.43 -4.34
CA THR A 366 21.73 24.58 -4.61
C THR A 366 22.44 25.94 -4.44
N GLY A 367 23.68 25.94 -3.91
CA GLY A 367 24.48 27.12 -3.58
C GLY A 367 24.39 27.52 -2.11
N GLU A 368 25.31 28.37 -1.63
CA GLU A 368 25.32 28.84 -0.23
C GLU A 368 23.99 29.50 0.13
N ILE A 369 23.27 28.91 1.09
CA ILE A 369 22.22 29.63 1.81
C ILE A 369 22.92 30.72 2.62
N ALA A 370 22.58 31.98 2.34
CA ALA A 370 23.05 33.10 3.13
C ALA A 370 22.40 33.04 4.53
N GLY A 371 23.09 32.40 5.48
CA GLY A 371 22.67 32.35 6.89
C GLY A 371 22.86 30.98 7.54
N ASP A 372 22.34 30.87 8.76
CA ASP A 372 22.53 29.71 9.64
C ASP A 372 21.26 28.87 9.82
N THR A 373 20.29 28.98 8.91
CA THR A 373 19.02 28.24 8.98
C THR A 373 18.39 27.99 7.60
N ILE A 374 17.64 26.90 7.50
CA ILE A 374 16.80 26.53 6.36
C ILE A 374 15.31 26.81 6.58
N ASP A 375 14.90 27.38 7.72
CA ASP A 375 13.48 27.48 8.11
C ASP A 375 12.60 28.18 7.05
N HIS A 376 13.17 29.17 6.35
CA HIS A 376 12.49 29.87 5.25
C HIS A 376 12.18 28.97 4.03
N LEU A 377 12.99 27.93 3.79
CA LEU A 377 12.75 26.93 2.75
C LEU A 377 11.65 25.94 3.14
N LEU A 378 11.32 25.89 4.43
CA LEU A 378 10.30 25.05 5.03
C LEU A 378 9.01 25.83 5.33
N ASP A 379 8.77 26.98 4.68
CA ASP A 379 7.52 27.72 4.86
C ASP A 379 6.32 26.92 4.34
N ALA A 380 5.43 26.54 5.25
CA ALA A 380 4.23 25.77 4.96
C ALA A 380 3.27 26.47 3.97
N HIS A 381 3.35 27.80 3.81
CA HIS A 381 2.57 28.51 2.77
C HIS A 381 3.10 28.26 1.36
N VAL A 382 4.39 27.89 1.24
CA VAL A 382 5.06 27.64 -0.05
C VAL A 382 5.03 26.16 -0.40
N ILE A 383 5.41 25.29 0.55
CA ILE A 383 5.53 23.84 0.29
C ILE A 383 4.31 23.03 0.74
N GLY A 384 3.35 23.66 1.41
CA GLY A 384 2.15 23.01 1.96
C GLY A 384 2.41 22.25 3.26
N THR A 385 1.34 21.74 3.87
CA THR A 385 1.40 21.03 5.16
C THR A 385 1.50 19.50 5.03
N SER A 386 1.62 18.98 3.80
CA SER A 386 1.62 17.55 3.49
C SER A 386 2.99 16.86 3.62
N VAL A 387 3.98 17.59 4.16
CA VAL A 387 5.35 17.11 4.30
C VAL A 387 5.37 15.83 5.13
N PHE A 388 5.85 14.77 4.50
CA PHE A 388 5.97 13.43 5.09
C PHE A 388 7.43 13.11 5.43
N PHE A 389 8.38 13.63 4.65
CA PHE A 389 9.80 13.35 4.84
C PHE A 389 10.64 14.63 4.63
N LEU A 390 11.56 14.89 5.55
CA LEU A 390 12.58 15.93 5.43
C LEU A 390 13.96 15.28 5.24
N ASP A 391 14.58 15.52 4.10
CA ASP A 391 15.97 15.14 3.80
C ASP A 391 16.81 16.40 3.60
N ILE A 392 17.70 16.67 4.56
CA ILE A 392 18.51 17.87 4.61
C ILE A 392 19.98 17.47 4.55
N ARG A 393 20.69 17.98 3.56
CA ARG A 393 22.06 17.61 3.25
C ARG A 393 22.93 18.85 3.18
N ARG A 394 24.06 18.82 3.87
CA ARG A 394 25.14 19.81 3.73
C ARG A 394 24.71 21.25 3.99
N CYS A 395 23.74 21.43 4.89
CA CYS A 395 23.18 22.74 5.23
C CYS A 395 23.71 23.25 6.57
N PRO A 396 23.88 24.59 6.71
CA PRO A 396 24.21 25.18 8.00
C PRO A 396 22.98 25.11 8.92
N LEU A 397 23.12 24.36 10.02
CA LEU A 397 22.10 24.13 11.05
C LEU A 397 22.75 24.07 12.44
N PRO A 398 23.45 25.11 12.91
CA PRO A 398 24.16 25.09 14.20
C PRO A 398 23.26 24.71 15.37
N HIS A 399 21.98 25.12 15.32
CA HIS A 399 20.96 24.90 16.36
C HIS A 399 19.82 23.95 15.92
N GLY A 400 20.03 23.17 14.86
CA GLY A 400 18.98 22.33 14.29
C GLY A 400 17.87 23.11 13.57
N ILE A 401 16.73 22.46 13.35
CA ILE A 401 15.52 23.08 12.76
C ILE A 401 14.67 23.63 13.90
N ALA A 402 14.16 24.85 13.75
CA ALA A 402 13.29 25.42 14.77
C ALA A 402 12.01 24.57 14.96
N MET A 403 11.63 24.28 16.21
CA MET A 403 10.46 23.45 16.49
C MET A 403 9.15 24.08 16.02
N THR A 404 9.10 25.42 15.96
CA THR A 404 7.99 26.18 15.36
C THR A 404 7.82 25.90 13.87
N THR A 405 8.92 25.75 13.13
CA THR A 405 8.91 25.40 11.70
C THR A 405 8.30 24.02 11.45
N LEU A 406 8.49 23.07 12.38
CA LEU A 406 7.96 21.72 12.25
C LEU A 406 6.47 21.59 12.60
N THR A 407 5.91 22.58 13.31
CA THR A 407 4.54 22.53 13.85
C THR A 407 3.45 22.29 12.79
N PRO A 408 3.50 22.90 11.59
CA PRO A 408 2.47 22.70 10.55
C PRO A 408 2.45 21.28 9.94
N PHE A 409 3.54 20.52 10.09
CA PHE A 409 3.73 19.22 9.41
C PHE A 409 3.22 18.05 10.24
N HIS A 410 1.89 17.98 10.40
CA HIS A 410 1.25 16.94 11.24
C HIS A 410 1.44 15.50 10.72
N GLN A 411 1.83 15.32 9.47
CA GLN A 411 2.05 14.01 8.85
C GLN A 411 3.53 13.59 8.78
N LEU A 412 4.43 14.41 9.32
CA LEU A 412 5.86 14.22 9.26
C LEU A 412 6.27 12.88 9.89
N HIS A 413 6.89 12.03 9.08
CA HIS A 413 7.28 10.67 9.44
C HIS A 413 8.77 10.58 9.76
N ALA A 414 9.61 11.28 9.00
CA ALA A 414 11.05 11.22 9.17
C ALA A 414 11.73 12.56 8.97
N ILE A 415 12.81 12.79 9.74
CA ILE A 415 13.72 13.92 9.59
C ILE A 415 15.14 13.39 9.52
N PHE A 416 15.78 13.55 8.37
CA PHE A 416 17.18 13.18 8.15
C PHE A 416 18.01 14.44 7.92
N ILE A 417 19.07 14.59 8.72
CA ILE A 417 20.02 15.70 8.65
C ILE A 417 21.41 15.10 8.46
N TYR A 418 22.02 15.42 7.33
CA TYR A 418 23.29 14.88 6.88
C TYR A 418 24.32 16.00 6.66
N PHE A 419 25.52 15.84 7.22
CA PHE A 419 26.68 16.70 7.01
C PHE A 419 26.42 18.18 7.33
N SER A 420 25.93 18.47 8.53
CA SER A 420 25.65 19.83 9.00
C SER A 420 26.73 20.35 9.96
N ASN A 421 26.73 21.66 10.24
CA ASN A 421 27.58 22.25 11.29
C ASN A 421 26.90 22.26 12.68
N MET A 422 25.91 21.39 12.91
CA MET A 422 25.12 21.37 14.15
C MET A 422 25.98 21.15 15.39
N THR A 423 25.83 22.03 16.37
CA THR A 423 26.51 21.98 17.68
C THR A 423 25.56 21.65 18.82
N ASP A 424 24.29 22.01 18.67
CA ASP A 424 23.21 21.69 19.60
C ASP A 424 21.87 21.68 18.86
N TRP A 425 20.83 21.25 19.58
CA TRP A 425 19.44 21.38 19.17
C TRP A 425 18.64 21.59 20.46
N PRO A 426 18.22 22.83 20.74
CA PRO A 426 17.61 23.17 22.01
C PRO A 426 16.28 22.44 22.18
N MET A 427 15.93 22.20 23.44
CA MET A 427 14.59 21.75 23.79
C MET A 427 13.69 22.97 24.00
N ASP A 428 12.59 23.03 23.26
CA ASP A 428 11.52 24.01 23.43
C ASP A 428 10.29 23.35 24.07
N ASP A 429 9.29 24.16 24.46
CA ASP A 429 7.97 23.67 24.92
C ASP A 429 7.18 22.95 23.80
N ILE A 430 7.64 23.05 22.55
CA ILE A 430 7.03 22.42 21.37
C ILE A 430 7.67 21.05 21.15
N THR A 431 6.84 20.02 21.06
CA THR A 431 7.29 18.65 20.80
C THR A 431 7.27 18.30 19.32
N PHE A 432 8.07 17.31 18.92
CA PHE A 432 7.97 16.70 17.59
C PHE A 432 6.54 16.19 17.29
N PRO A 433 6.13 16.15 16.01
CA PRO A 433 4.87 15.53 15.61
C PRO A 433 4.75 14.09 16.09
N SER A 434 3.58 13.71 16.61
CA SER A 434 3.31 12.36 17.14
C SER A 434 3.25 11.25 16.08
N THR A 435 3.49 11.60 14.82
CA THR A 435 3.52 10.71 13.65
C THR A 435 4.94 10.35 13.23
N MET A 436 5.94 11.01 13.81
CA MET A 436 7.35 10.83 13.48
C MET A 436 7.87 9.49 14.01
N THR A 437 8.51 8.72 13.15
CA THR A 437 9.04 7.37 13.44
C THR A 437 10.54 7.25 13.28
N ALA A 438 11.18 8.15 12.53
CA ALA A 438 12.62 8.09 12.26
C ALA A 438 13.31 9.45 12.39
N LEU A 439 14.44 9.48 13.09
CA LEU A 439 15.32 10.66 13.21
C LEU A 439 16.76 10.25 12.95
N HIS A 440 17.36 10.82 11.90
CA HIS A 440 18.78 10.62 11.60
C HIS A 440 19.53 11.95 11.68
N ILE A 441 20.62 11.96 12.43
CA ILE A 441 21.60 13.04 12.48
C ILE A 441 22.95 12.41 12.15
N ARG A 442 23.60 12.85 11.08
CA ARG A 442 24.90 12.31 10.67
C ARG A 442 25.84 13.42 10.22
N GLY A 443 27.12 13.29 10.55
CA GLY A 443 28.16 14.23 10.13
C GLY A 443 27.88 15.61 10.71
N SER A 444 28.00 15.75 12.02
CA SER A 444 27.70 16.99 12.74
C SER A 444 28.81 17.32 13.74
N GLN A 445 28.79 18.54 14.29
CA GLN A 445 29.80 19.02 15.25
C GLN A 445 29.33 18.87 16.71
N LEU A 446 28.44 17.90 16.95
CA LEU A 446 27.88 17.62 18.28
C LEU A 446 28.97 17.04 19.19
N ARG A 447 29.27 17.74 20.30
CA ARG A 447 30.15 17.23 21.37
C ARG A 447 29.40 16.48 22.46
N THR A 448 28.10 16.69 22.54
CA THR A 448 27.18 16.05 23.47
C THR A 448 25.86 15.81 22.75
N LEU A 449 25.06 14.84 23.21
CA LEU A 449 23.71 14.66 22.70
C LEU A 449 22.85 15.90 22.99
N PRO A 450 22.17 16.46 21.98
CA PRO A 450 21.37 17.67 22.18
C PRO A 450 20.12 17.41 23.05
N PRO A 451 19.69 18.37 23.88
CA PRO A 451 18.57 18.20 24.81
C PRO A 451 17.28 17.72 24.15
N VAL A 452 16.98 18.15 22.91
CA VAL A 452 15.77 17.75 22.18
C VAL A 452 15.61 16.23 22.06
N LEU A 453 16.73 15.47 22.01
CA LEU A 453 16.71 14.02 21.91
C LEU A 453 16.28 13.30 23.19
N SER A 454 16.16 14.01 24.31
CA SER A 454 15.60 13.44 25.54
C SER A 454 14.06 13.45 25.53
N ASN A 455 13.42 14.18 24.61
CA ASN A 455 11.95 14.29 24.49
C ASN A 455 11.46 13.88 23.08
N LEU A 456 11.73 12.64 22.69
CA LEU A 456 11.30 12.07 21.43
C LEU A 456 9.83 11.60 21.50
N PRO A 457 9.06 11.68 20.38
CA PRO A 457 7.67 11.29 20.37
C PRO A 457 7.52 9.78 20.63
N PRO A 458 6.40 9.33 21.20
CA PRO A 458 6.18 7.91 21.52
C PRO A 458 6.13 7.01 20.29
N SER A 459 5.91 7.58 19.10
CA SER A 459 5.92 6.91 17.81
C SER A 459 7.31 6.69 17.22
N LEU A 460 8.38 7.24 17.83
CA LEU A 460 9.73 7.13 17.31
C LEU A 460 10.26 5.70 17.50
N VAL A 461 10.72 5.10 16.40
CA VAL A 461 11.17 3.71 16.33
C VAL A 461 12.66 3.62 15.97
N TYR A 462 13.11 4.49 15.06
CA TYR A 462 14.47 4.52 14.52
C TYR A 462 15.18 5.81 14.94
N LEU A 463 16.24 5.68 15.74
CA LEU A 463 17.13 6.79 16.08
C LEU A 463 18.54 6.50 15.59
N ARG A 464 19.10 7.46 14.85
CA ARG A 464 20.49 7.41 14.40
C ARG A 464 21.20 8.71 14.71
N VAL A 465 22.31 8.60 15.43
CA VAL A 465 23.32 9.65 15.57
C VAL A 465 24.64 9.07 15.12
N GLN A 466 25.24 9.66 14.09
CA GLN A 466 26.44 9.14 13.46
C GLN A 466 27.46 10.24 13.18
N ASP A 467 28.75 9.93 13.26
CA ASP A 467 29.83 10.83 12.82
C ASP A 467 29.72 12.21 13.49
N SER A 468 29.91 12.21 14.81
CA SER A 468 29.88 13.41 15.65
C SER A 468 30.76 13.17 16.88
N PRO A 469 31.60 14.11 17.32
CA PRO A 469 32.59 13.89 18.38
C PRO A 469 31.98 13.86 19.81
N ILE A 470 31.10 12.90 20.09
CA ILE A 470 30.40 12.68 21.36
C ILE A 470 31.13 11.65 22.24
N ASP A 471 31.93 12.12 23.19
CA ASP A 471 32.79 11.25 24.00
C ASP A 471 32.03 10.39 25.04
N ALA A 472 30.80 10.77 25.40
CA ALA A 472 30.03 10.09 26.44
C ALA A 472 28.52 10.01 26.13
N LEU A 473 27.90 8.91 26.54
CA LEU A 473 26.46 8.65 26.42
C LEU A 473 25.80 8.70 27.81
N PRO A 474 25.12 9.80 28.18
CA PRO A 474 24.48 9.90 29.50
C PRO A 474 23.27 8.95 29.63
N ASP A 475 23.15 8.28 30.77
CA ASP A 475 22.07 7.32 31.05
C ASP A 475 20.66 7.93 30.90
N VAL A 476 20.50 9.25 31.13
CA VAL A 476 19.22 9.97 30.96
C VAL A 476 18.63 9.80 29.55
N PHE A 477 19.47 9.79 28.52
CA PHE A 477 19.02 9.56 27.15
C PHE A 477 18.61 8.11 26.93
N LEU A 478 19.41 7.16 27.44
CA LEU A 478 19.08 5.74 27.37
C LEU A 478 17.75 5.41 28.05
N ASP A 479 17.51 5.98 29.24
CA ASP A 479 16.26 5.82 29.98
C ASP A 479 15.06 6.35 29.18
N ALA A 480 15.22 7.48 28.47
CA ALA A 480 14.17 8.05 27.62
C ALA A 480 13.85 7.16 26.39
N TRP A 481 14.83 6.41 25.90
CA TRP A 481 14.73 5.61 24.67
C TRP A 481 14.33 4.15 24.93
N MET A 482 14.65 3.62 26.11
CA MET A 482 14.54 2.22 26.54
C MET A 482 13.21 1.52 26.24
N ALA A 483 12.09 2.24 26.35
CA ALA A 483 10.76 1.68 26.21
C ALA A 483 10.14 1.83 24.80
N ARG A 484 10.86 2.45 23.85
CA ARG A 484 10.26 2.95 22.60
C ARG A 484 11.00 2.54 21.33
N LEU A 485 12.34 2.61 21.34
CA LEU A 485 13.11 2.35 20.13
C LEU A 485 13.22 0.85 19.86
N SER A 486 13.10 0.48 18.57
CA SER A 486 13.46 -0.86 18.10
C SER A 486 14.82 -0.87 17.37
N SER A 487 15.29 0.30 16.91
CA SER A 487 16.62 0.45 16.30
C SER A 487 17.33 1.70 16.80
N LEU A 488 18.55 1.49 17.30
CA LEU A 488 19.44 2.56 17.80
C LEU A 488 20.80 2.45 17.12
N THR A 489 21.17 3.49 16.38
CA THR A 489 22.52 3.65 15.80
C THR A 489 23.23 4.81 16.49
N LEU A 490 24.35 4.51 17.14
CA LEU A 490 25.28 5.45 17.78
C LEU A 490 26.70 5.15 17.27
N ALA A 491 26.94 5.47 16.00
CA ALA A 491 28.15 5.07 15.28
C ALA A 491 29.13 6.25 15.12
N MET A 492 30.43 5.99 15.24
CA MET A 492 31.48 7.01 15.06
C MET A 492 31.27 8.23 15.95
N LEU A 493 31.05 7.97 17.24
CA LEU A 493 30.84 9.00 18.26
C LEU A 493 32.08 9.27 19.14
N HIS A 494 33.06 8.37 19.16
CA HIS A 494 34.22 8.31 20.09
C HIS A 494 33.95 7.63 21.44
N LEU A 495 32.86 6.88 21.56
CA LEU A 495 32.55 6.15 22.80
C LEU A 495 33.66 5.13 23.13
N THR A 496 34.09 5.08 24.39
CA THR A 496 35.11 4.11 24.87
C THR A 496 34.52 2.92 25.61
N SER A 497 33.28 3.04 26.08
CA SER A 497 32.58 2.01 26.83
C SER A 497 31.08 2.07 26.57
N LEU A 498 30.41 0.94 26.76
CA LEU A 498 28.97 0.82 26.67
C LEU A 498 28.34 0.77 28.07
N SER A 499 27.25 1.53 28.28
CA SER A 499 26.54 1.55 29.56
C SER A 499 25.83 0.21 29.82
N PRO A 500 25.84 -0.32 31.06
CA PRO A 500 25.06 -1.50 31.41
C PRO A 500 23.56 -1.30 31.22
N ARG A 501 23.05 -0.05 31.15
CA ARG A 501 21.64 0.24 30.85
C ARG A 501 21.15 -0.36 29.54
N LEU A 502 22.03 -0.52 28.55
CA LEU A 502 21.69 -1.15 27.26
C LEU A 502 21.15 -2.58 27.41
N THR A 503 21.54 -3.29 28.48
CA THR A 503 21.06 -4.65 28.78
C THR A 503 19.60 -4.71 29.22
N SER A 504 19.00 -3.56 29.58
CA SER A 504 17.62 -3.46 30.05
C SER A 504 16.62 -3.00 28.97
N MET A 505 17.07 -2.80 27.73
CA MET A 505 16.24 -2.32 26.63
C MET A 505 15.38 -3.46 26.07
N ALA A 506 14.12 -3.51 26.50
CA ALA A 506 13.21 -4.63 26.20
C ALA A 506 12.70 -4.69 24.75
N HIS A 507 12.77 -3.59 23.99
CA HIS A 507 12.17 -3.49 22.65
C HIS A 507 13.20 -3.36 21.51
N ILE A 508 14.49 -3.26 21.83
CA ILE A 508 15.51 -3.08 20.81
C ILE A 508 15.76 -4.39 20.06
N ALA A 509 15.66 -4.31 18.73
CA ALA A 509 16.03 -5.36 17.80
C ALA A 509 17.40 -5.12 17.16
N LEU A 510 17.79 -3.87 16.94
CA LEU A 510 19.02 -3.53 16.20
C LEU A 510 19.84 -2.48 16.97
N LEU A 511 21.09 -2.83 17.28
CA LEU A 511 22.09 -1.91 17.84
C LEU A 511 23.25 -1.75 16.86
N ASP A 512 23.65 -0.51 16.58
CA ASP A 512 24.82 -0.20 15.78
C ASP A 512 25.70 0.80 16.54
N PHE A 513 26.87 0.34 16.97
CA PHE A 513 27.91 1.11 17.66
C PHE A 513 29.23 1.09 16.88
N ARG A 514 29.16 0.93 15.55
CA ARG A 514 30.31 0.84 14.66
C ARG A 514 31.21 2.07 14.77
N GLY A 515 32.52 1.86 14.63
CA GLY A 515 33.50 2.93 14.46
C GLY A 515 33.71 3.83 15.67
N ASN A 516 33.37 3.35 16.87
CA ASN A 516 33.73 4.00 18.12
C ASN A 516 35.13 3.55 18.59
N ASN A 517 35.48 3.81 19.85
CA ASN A 517 36.71 3.34 20.48
C ASN A 517 36.40 2.38 21.64
N ILE A 518 35.34 1.58 21.51
CA ILE A 518 34.82 0.75 22.59
C ILE A 518 35.83 -0.36 22.89
N SER A 519 36.30 -0.41 24.14
CA SER A 519 37.11 -1.51 24.68
C SER A 519 36.43 -2.25 25.82
N THR A 520 35.38 -1.67 26.39
CA THR A 520 34.67 -2.21 27.57
C THR A 520 33.19 -2.42 27.26
N LEU A 521 32.76 -3.68 27.35
CA LEU A 521 31.39 -4.12 27.12
C LEU A 521 30.66 -4.39 28.45
N PRO A 522 29.31 -4.40 28.48
CA PRO A 522 28.55 -4.78 29.66
C PRO A 522 28.87 -6.22 30.07
N ARG A 523 29.02 -6.49 31.38
CA ARG A 523 29.36 -7.82 31.89
C ARG A 523 28.40 -8.91 31.42
N GLN A 524 27.12 -8.57 31.31
CA GLN A 524 26.08 -9.48 30.83
C GLN A 524 26.32 -9.95 29.39
N TRP A 525 26.95 -9.12 28.55
CA TRP A 525 27.24 -9.49 27.16
C TRP A 525 28.48 -10.38 27.04
N THR A 526 29.37 -10.36 28.04
CA THR A 526 30.65 -11.10 28.03
C THR A 526 30.66 -12.33 28.95
N ALA A 527 29.78 -12.40 29.95
CA ALA A 527 29.75 -13.49 30.92
C ALA A 527 29.25 -14.79 30.27
N THR A 528 30.10 -15.81 30.25
CA THR A 528 29.78 -17.15 29.73
C THR A 528 29.68 -18.23 30.81
N ASP A 529 29.89 -17.86 32.08
CA ASP A 529 30.01 -18.80 33.19
C ASP A 529 28.64 -19.05 33.84
N GLY A 530 28.20 -20.32 33.84
CA GLY A 530 26.89 -20.76 34.36
C GLY A 530 26.72 -20.74 35.88
N ASN A 531 27.41 -19.84 36.60
CA ASN A 531 27.31 -19.66 38.05
C ASN A 531 26.58 -18.38 38.49
N GLU A 532 26.27 -17.47 37.58
CA GLU A 532 25.34 -16.36 37.81
C GLU A 532 24.23 -16.38 36.76
N THR A 533 22.99 -16.61 37.21
CA THR A 533 21.78 -16.45 36.39
C THR A 533 21.53 -14.96 36.15
N THR A 534 22.39 -14.31 35.38
CA THR A 534 22.06 -13.04 34.71
C THR A 534 21.59 -13.41 33.31
N SER A 535 20.39 -13.99 33.23
CA SER A 535 19.69 -14.16 31.97
C SER A 535 19.60 -12.78 31.32
N ILE A 536 20.29 -12.59 30.21
CA ILE A 536 20.02 -11.46 29.34
C ILE A 536 18.60 -11.77 28.82
N GLU A 537 17.61 -10.96 29.17
CA GLU A 537 16.26 -11.06 28.59
C GLU A 537 16.06 -10.13 27.36
N PRO A 538 16.98 -9.96 26.38
CA PRO A 538 16.62 -9.27 25.16
C PRO A 538 15.94 -10.31 24.26
N LEU A 539 14.68 -10.62 24.57
CA LEU A 539 13.84 -11.54 23.79
C LEU A 539 13.69 -11.08 22.32
N PHE A 540 14.10 -9.84 22.01
CA PHE A 540 13.90 -9.16 20.74
C PHE A 540 15.18 -8.74 20.02
N LEU A 541 16.36 -8.78 20.66
CA LEU A 541 17.61 -8.32 20.03
C LEU A 541 18.02 -9.28 18.90
N ALA A 542 18.05 -8.77 17.68
CA ALA A 542 18.34 -9.55 16.48
C ALA A 542 19.77 -9.33 15.97
N SER A 543 20.29 -8.10 16.08
CA SER A 543 21.63 -7.77 15.59
C SER A 543 22.32 -6.69 16.41
N VAL A 544 23.63 -6.86 16.58
CA VAL A 544 24.54 -5.89 17.21
C VAL A 544 25.76 -5.71 16.32
N ASP A 545 25.97 -4.49 15.84
CA ASP A 545 27.17 -4.07 15.12
C ASP A 545 28.13 -3.34 16.07
N LEU A 546 29.30 -3.93 16.25
CA LEU A 546 30.41 -3.43 17.06
C LEU A 546 31.69 -3.35 16.23
N SER A 547 31.58 -3.32 14.90
CA SER A 547 32.74 -3.28 14.02
C SER A 547 33.57 -2.00 14.19
N ALA A 548 34.85 -2.09 13.84
CA ALA A 548 35.81 -1.00 13.88
C ALA A 548 35.97 -0.32 15.26
N ASN A 549 35.89 -1.11 16.33
CA ASN A 549 36.15 -0.68 17.71
C ASN A 549 37.54 -1.13 18.20
N SER A 550 37.72 -1.18 19.53
CA SER A 550 38.94 -1.62 20.23
C SER A 550 38.67 -2.86 21.09
N ILE A 551 37.76 -3.74 20.64
CA ILE A 551 37.32 -4.93 21.37
C ILE A 551 38.32 -6.08 21.16
N VAL A 552 38.86 -6.61 22.25
CA VAL A 552 39.81 -7.74 22.21
C VAL A 552 39.09 -9.08 22.37
N ASP A 553 38.08 -9.12 23.23
CA ASP A 553 37.24 -10.30 23.48
C ASP A 553 35.77 -9.96 23.22
N GLY A 554 35.11 -10.76 22.38
CA GLY A 554 33.78 -10.47 21.87
C GLY A 554 32.66 -10.74 22.89
N PRO A 555 31.45 -10.18 22.68
CA PRO A 555 30.29 -10.44 23.52
C PRO A 555 29.63 -11.80 23.19
N TRP A 556 30.36 -12.89 23.43
CA TRP A 556 29.98 -14.23 22.99
C TRP A 556 28.67 -14.75 23.63
N ALA A 557 28.27 -14.22 24.78
CA ALA A 557 27.02 -14.59 25.45
C ALA A 557 25.78 -14.28 24.58
N LEU A 558 25.82 -13.19 23.82
CA LEU A 558 24.72 -12.78 22.93
C LEU A 558 24.41 -13.82 21.84
N VAL A 559 25.44 -14.51 21.35
CA VAL A 559 25.29 -15.53 20.30
C VAL A 559 24.75 -16.83 20.88
N ASN A 560 25.34 -17.27 21.99
CA ASN A 560 25.07 -18.58 22.59
C ASN A 560 23.65 -18.69 23.14
N GLU A 561 23.13 -17.62 23.74
CA GLU A 561 21.81 -17.65 24.38
C GLU A 561 20.69 -17.31 23.39
N ASN A 562 20.91 -16.31 22.52
CA ASN A 562 19.82 -15.66 21.78
C ASN A 562 20.00 -15.66 20.25
N ARG A 563 21.06 -16.30 19.72
CA ARG A 563 21.39 -16.30 18.28
C ARG A 563 21.41 -14.90 17.66
N VAL A 564 21.93 -13.92 18.39
CA VAL A 564 22.09 -12.54 17.91
C VAL A 564 23.15 -12.50 16.81
N SER A 565 22.88 -11.79 15.70
CA SER A 565 23.88 -11.53 14.68
C SER A 565 24.89 -10.49 15.19
N LEU A 566 26.16 -10.87 15.27
CA LEU A 566 27.25 -10.03 15.73
C LEU A 566 28.19 -9.66 14.59
N GLU A 567 28.34 -8.36 14.37
CA GLU A 567 29.33 -7.81 13.44
C GLU A 567 30.48 -7.21 14.26
N LEU A 568 31.63 -7.88 14.25
CA LEU A 568 32.83 -7.57 15.05
C LEU A 568 34.05 -7.25 14.17
N SER A 569 33.85 -7.05 12.87
CA SER A 569 34.94 -6.78 11.93
C SER A 569 35.82 -5.61 12.35
N SER A 570 37.08 -5.61 11.94
CA SER A 570 38.03 -4.51 12.19
C SER A 570 38.28 -4.18 13.67
N ASN A 571 38.20 -5.20 14.53
CA ASN A 571 38.59 -5.16 15.94
C ASN A 571 39.92 -5.92 16.19
N PRO A 572 40.64 -5.65 17.29
CA PRO A 572 41.85 -6.38 17.67
C PRO A 572 41.60 -7.80 18.24
N ILE A 573 40.69 -8.57 17.64
CA ILE A 573 40.35 -9.94 18.06
C ILE A 573 41.34 -10.94 17.44
N SER A 574 42.07 -11.67 18.28
CA SER A 574 43.06 -12.67 17.83
C SER A 574 42.56 -14.12 17.87
N SER A 575 41.53 -14.41 18.66
CA SER A 575 41.02 -15.76 18.89
C SER A 575 39.51 -15.73 19.17
N ILE A 576 38.83 -16.81 18.81
CA ILE A 576 37.38 -16.97 19.02
C ILE A 576 37.17 -18.15 19.97
N HIS A 577 36.17 -18.05 20.86
CA HIS A 577 35.89 -19.08 21.84
C HIS A 577 35.40 -20.38 21.17
N ALA A 578 35.88 -21.54 21.66
CA ALA A 578 35.65 -22.84 20.99
C ALA A 578 34.16 -23.25 20.91
N THR A 579 33.33 -22.78 21.85
CA THR A 579 31.89 -23.06 21.91
C THR A 579 31.07 -22.30 20.86
N THR A 580 31.61 -21.21 20.30
CA THR A 580 30.95 -20.35 19.30
C THR A 580 31.38 -20.63 17.87
N ALA A 581 32.46 -21.37 17.60
CA ALA A 581 33.28 -21.07 16.43
C ALA A 581 32.77 -21.55 15.06
N ALA A 582 32.59 -22.84 14.79
CA ALA A 582 32.49 -23.28 13.39
C ALA A 582 31.17 -22.87 12.69
N GLU A 583 30.02 -23.23 13.28
CA GLU A 583 28.71 -22.99 12.65
C GLU A 583 28.38 -21.49 12.54
N THR A 584 28.70 -20.69 13.57
CA THR A 584 28.32 -19.27 13.59
C THR A 584 29.14 -18.43 12.62
N LEU A 585 30.40 -18.81 12.37
CA LEU A 585 31.26 -18.19 11.37
C LEU A 585 30.87 -18.60 9.94
N GLU A 586 30.56 -19.89 9.72
CA GLU A 586 30.08 -20.39 8.42
C GLU A 586 28.77 -19.73 7.99
N THR A 587 27.84 -19.57 8.93
CA THR A 587 26.55 -18.90 8.69
C THR A 587 26.64 -17.38 8.69
N ARG A 588 27.82 -16.80 8.97
CA ARG A 588 28.05 -15.36 9.18
C ARG A 588 27.10 -14.74 10.22
N LEU A 589 26.68 -15.55 11.19
CA LEU A 589 26.01 -15.04 12.38
C LEU A 589 26.97 -14.22 13.22
N VAL A 590 28.24 -14.65 13.28
CA VAL A 590 29.37 -13.87 13.80
C VAL A 590 30.27 -13.50 12.62
N VAL A 591 30.57 -12.22 12.47
CA VAL A 591 31.48 -11.71 11.45
C VAL A 591 32.67 -11.05 12.13
N VAL A 592 33.88 -11.41 11.73
CA VAL A 592 35.15 -10.94 12.31
C VAL A 592 36.14 -10.53 11.21
N ASP A 593 35.64 -10.06 10.07
CA ASP A 593 36.46 -9.70 8.92
C ASP A 593 37.48 -8.60 9.30
N ASP A 594 38.66 -8.56 8.67
CA ASP A 594 39.72 -7.57 8.99
C ASP A 594 40.18 -7.58 10.47
N THR A 595 40.15 -8.73 11.15
CA THR A 595 40.72 -8.92 12.49
C THR A 595 42.05 -9.68 12.45
N PRO A 596 42.89 -9.63 13.51
CA PRO A 596 44.06 -10.50 13.64
C PRO A 596 43.75 -11.99 13.51
N TYR A 597 42.57 -12.45 13.95
CA TYR A 597 42.10 -13.83 13.78
C TYR A 597 42.10 -14.25 12.30
N CYS A 598 41.58 -13.41 11.42
CA CYS A 598 41.50 -13.68 9.97
C CYS A 598 42.85 -13.71 9.26
N ARG A 599 43.94 -13.29 9.92
CA ARG A 599 45.31 -13.37 9.38
C ARG A 599 46.00 -14.70 9.69
N SER A 600 45.39 -15.56 10.51
CA SER A 600 45.91 -16.90 10.83
C SER A 600 45.64 -17.88 9.68
N SER A 601 46.51 -18.88 9.51
CA SER A 601 46.50 -19.82 8.38
C SER A 601 45.23 -20.69 8.29
N ASP A 602 44.57 -20.93 9.42
CA ASP A 602 43.43 -21.85 9.52
C ASP A 602 42.07 -21.14 9.50
N ALA A 603 42.04 -19.80 9.60
CA ALA A 603 40.82 -18.99 9.69
C ALA A 603 40.40 -18.32 8.36
N GLY A 604 41.29 -18.28 7.37
CA GLY A 604 41.11 -17.49 6.15
C GLY A 604 39.89 -17.87 5.30
N SER A 605 39.34 -19.08 5.43
CA SER A 605 38.16 -19.51 4.67
C SER A 605 36.85 -18.87 5.13
N TYR A 606 36.79 -18.37 6.37
CA TYR A 606 35.56 -17.79 6.95
C TYR A 606 35.50 -16.26 6.80
N CYS A 607 36.64 -15.62 6.53
CA CYS A 607 36.76 -14.18 6.51
C CYS A 607 36.67 -13.62 5.10
N GLN A 608 36.04 -12.46 4.97
CA GLN A 608 35.97 -11.68 3.74
C GLN A 608 36.90 -10.48 3.78
N VAL A 609 37.34 -10.03 2.61
CA VAL A 609 38.19 -8.85 2.48
C VAL A 609 37.33 -7.60 2.57
N LYS A 610 37.76 -6.64 3.40
CA LYS A 610 37.17 -5.30 3.47
C LYS A 610 38.03 -4.31 2.69
N CYS A 611 37.38 -3.41 1.97
CA CYS A 611 38.06 -2.34 1.23
C CYS A 611 38.54 -1.20 2.14
N ALA A 612 37.86 -0.97 3.27
CA ALA A 612 38.25 -0.01 4.29
C ALA A 612 37.77 -0.45 5.69
N ARG A 613 38.44 0.06 6.74
CA ARG A 613 38.17 -0.31 8.14
C ARG A 613 36.70 -0.10 8.55
N LEU A 614 36.13 1.06 8.22
CA LEU A 614 34.76 1.43 8.61
C LEU A 614 33.71 0.99 7.59
N CYS A 615 34.12 0.56 6.40
CA CYS A 615 33.22 0.18 5.32
C CYS A 615 32.94 -1.33 5.35
N LEU A 616 31.70 -1.70 5.71
CA LEU A 616 31.24 -3.08 5.59
C LEU A 616 30.89 -3.39 4.14
N ALA A 617 31.14 -4.61 3.68
CA ALA A 617 30.83 -5.02 2.31
C ALA A 617 29.33 -4.90 1.97
N THR A 618 28.47 -4.96 2.99
CA THR A 618 27.00 -4.82 2.85
C THR A 618 26.52 -3.37 2.73
N MET A 619 27.41 -2.39 2.88
CA MET A 619 27.09 -0.96 2.74
C MET A 619 27.25 -0.46 1.30
N ILE A 620 28.21 -1.01 0.55
CA ILE A 620 28.51 -0.57 -0.81
C ILE A 620 27.32 -0.87 -1.74
N GLY A 621 26.75 0.16 -2.38
CA GLY A 621 25.64 0.00 -3.33
C GLY A 621 24.32 -0.43 -2.67
N ASP A 622 24.11 -0.02 -1.43
CA ASP A 622 22.93 -0.31 -0.62
C ASP A 622 21.81 0.76 -0.69
N PHE A 623 22.02 1.83 -1.46
CA PHE A 623 21.17 3.03 -1.63
C PHE A 623 21.25 4.09 -0.53
N ARG A 624 22.11 3.94 0.47
CA ARG A 624 22.42 4.98 1.45
C ARG A 624 23.85 5.45 1.23
N CYS A 625 24.03 6.75 1.07
CA CYS A 625 25.37 7.32 1.03
C CYS A 625 26.09 7.10 2.36
N ASP A 626 27.03 6.15 2.37
CA ASP A 626 27.96 5.83 3.43
C ASP A 626 29.35 6.39 3.12
N TYR A 627 29.57 7.62 3.58
CA TYR A 627 30.79 8.39 3.39
C TYR A 627 32.10 7.65 3.73
N GLU A 628 32.07 6.72 4.66
CA GLU A 628 33.22 5.91 5.05
C GLU A 628 33.59 4.86 3.99
N CYS A 629 32.62 4.49 3.14
CA CYS A 629 32.79 3.70 1.93
C CYS A 629 33.06 4.58 0.68
N TYR A 630 32.88 5.90 0.76
CA TYR A 630 33.12 6.82 -0.35
C TYR A 630 34.63 7.08 -0.55
N ASN A 631 35.33 6.09 -1.09
CA ASN A 631 36.75 6.17 -1.44
C ASN A 631 37.08 5.23 -2.61
N PRO A 632 38.21 5.43 -3.32
CA PRO A 632 38.55 4.63 -4.51
C PRO A 632 38.67 3.12 -4.26
N SER A 633 39.11 2.71 -3.06
CA SER A 633 39.26 1.28 -2.73
C SER A 633 37.91 0.57 -2.56
N CYS A 634 36.88 1.31 -2.20
CA CYS A 634 35.51 0.84 -1.99
C CYS A 634 34.57 1.23 -3.14
N ASP A 635 35.13 1.55 -4.31
CA ASP A 635 34.37 1.93 -5.51
C ASP A 635 33.38 3.09 -5.27
N PHE A 636 33.79 4.07 -4.46
CA PHE A 636 33.00 5.25 -4.10
C PHE A 636 31.58 4.90 -3.61
N ASP A 637 31.49 3.91 -2.73
CA ASP A 637 30.23 3.42 -2.16
C ASP A 637 29.22 2.91 -3.21
N GLY A 638 29.72 2.47 -4.37
CA GLY A 638 28.88 2.03 -5.48
C GLY A 638 28.03 3.14 -6.11
N GLY A 639 28.40 4.40 -5.89
CA GLY A 639 27.69 5.59 -6.40
C GLY A 639 26.52 6.07 -5.52
N ASP A 640 26.33 5.50 -4.32
CA ASP A 640 25.22 5.90 -3.44
C ASP A 640 25.33 7.34 -2.92
N CYS A 641 26.54 7.93 -2.98
CA CYS A 641 26.82 9.30 -2.56
C CYS A 641 26.71 10.37 -3.66
N ASP A 642 26.43 10.01 -4.92
CA ASP A 642 26.40 10.95 -6.04
C ASP A 642 25.42 12.12 -5.80
N GLY A 643 24.29 11.85 -5.14
CA GLY A 643 23.27 12.86 -4.79
C GLY A 643 23.68 13.86 -3.70
N PHE A 644 24.83 13.67 -3.05
CA PHE A 644 25.36 14.58 -2.03
C PHE A 644 26.30 15.64 -2.61
N GLY A 645 26.82 15.43 -3.82
CA GLY A 645 27.70 16.37 -4.53
C GLY A 645 29.05 16.58 -3.84
N PHE A 646 29.69 15.52 -3.35
CA PHE A 646 31.01 15.59 -2.70
C PHE A 646 32.18 15.85 -3.67
N ASP A 647 31.92 15.64 -4.96
CA ASP A 647 32.86 15.67 -6.09
C ASP A 647 33.52 17.04 -6.36
#